data_AF-A0A6C0DWY4-F1
#
_entry.id   AF-A0A6C0DWY4-F1
#
_cell.length_a   1.000
_cell.length_b   1.000
_cell.length_c   1.000
_cell.angle_alpha   90.00
_cell.angle_beta   90.00
_cell.angle_gamma   90.00
#
_symmetry.space_group_name_H-M   'P 1'
#
loop_
_entity.id
_entity.type
_entity.pdbx_description
1 polymer ?
#
loop_
_entity_poly.entity_id
_entity_poly.type
_entity_poly.pdbx_seq_one_letter_code
_entity_poly.pdbx_strand_id
1 'polypeptide(L)'
;MDLRQTKLTRTEWDSIEVPVTESEKEILNLIMEGFENLDITKNKTMSLFLFTKIEKTPENETFLYKKYFEPIIEKTVRKYCDSPEFESIKAILQPLSTGAGGGPIKKMKSVDLLRIQNLESNIESNRKIVFEFLVLDFCHEICRYLSKEATKYAYYLYTLIQLKKASIQNINAHVTRYMNAVIAVANVRTELSKIVRHAYVFIEQNPYLLDYEDKTLFQHQKQLFSIFRQEEPVSRLVLYIAPTGTGKTLSPLGLSVKYRIIFVCVARHIGLALAKSAISMEKKIAFAFGAETASDIRLHWFSASDFTKDRRSGGIRKVNNAIGDKVEIMICDVQSYLIAMRYMLAFNPAEKIITYWDEPTITMDYESHELHDIIHTNWAENQIPNVVLSCATLPKEHEIMETLADFRGRFDNAEIHSISSYDCRKSIPIISKDGFCALPHYLYPEYGELVRCANYCAENKTLLRYFDLNEIVTFIFYLHERCLVPTHYLMDHYFADIASITMNSLKIYYLELIQNIQEDAWDSIYIYMQRIKTPKLSPAIKKATSVDSATPNTGSLPSANGILLTTADAHTLTSGPTIFLTEDAKKIGNFYIQQSQIPKALFQDLMIKIDSNQKVSEKLDELENELEALTQPDSEKKTKQKEKDDDSRSPVVREIYRKIDALRKQIRVISLDTEYIPNTIPHQQKWTGKNDENAFCPNISEDTVKDIMGLFIDNSFKLLLLLGIGVFIKDVDEKYLELMKRLANNQDLFIIIASSDFVFGTNYNFCHGFIGKDMANMTQAKTIQCLGRIGRSAIQRTYTVRFRDDDFIYQLFNSPEINMEAVNMSKLFSS
;
A
#
# COMPACT_ATOMS: atom_id res chain seq x y z
N MET A 1 18.42 -12.52 8.38
CA MET A 1 17.17 -12.75 9.11
C MET A 1 17.09 -14.24 9.31
N ASP A 2 16.72 -14.76 10.49
CA ASP A 2 16.46 -16.19 10.59
C ASP A 2 15.15 -16.50 9.87
N LEU A 3 15.23 -17.32 8.81
CA LEU A 3 14.07 -17.73 8.01
C LEU A 3 13.53 -19.10 8.47
N ARG A 4 14.17 -19.74 9.44
CA ARG A 4 13.68 -20.99 10.05
C ARG A 4 12.44 -20.67 10.88
N GLN A 5 11.34 -21.33 10.57
CA GLN A 5 10.09 -21.10 11.27
C GLN A 5 9.80 -22.25 12.24
N THR A 6 9.61 -21.87 13.49
CA THR A 6 8.99 -22.70 14.53
C THR A 6 7.46 -22.72 14.44
N LYS A 7 6.84 -23.59 15.22
CA LYS A 7 5.38 -23.68 15.38
C LYS A 7 4.80 -22.41 15.99
N LEU A 8 3.53 -22.13 15.67
CA LEU A 8 2.82 -20.95 16.17
C LEU A 8 2.74 -20.92 17.70
N THR A 9 3.07 -19.77 18.26
CA THR A 9 2.92 -19.43 19.68
C THR A 9 1.46 -19.16 20.04
N ARG A 10 1.13 -19.21 21.33
CA ARG A 10 -0.23 -18.91 21.81
C ARG A 10 -0.68 -17.49 21.43
N THR A 11 0.20 -16.51 21.58
CA THR A 11 -0.08 -15.11 21.22
C THR A 11 -0.39 -14.95 19.73
N GLU A 12 0.33 -15.67 18.86
CA GLU A 12 0.05 -15.67 17.42
C GLU A 12 -1.32 -16.29 17.11
N TRP A 13 -1.67 -17.41 17.75
CA TRP A 13 -3.01 -18.00 17.65
C TRP A 13 -4.11 -17.03 18.10
N ASP A 14 -3.92 -16.37 19.24
CA ASP A 14 -4.92 -15.41 19.75
C ASP A 14 -5.04 -14.18 18.82
N SER A 15 -3.95 -13.78 18.15
CA SER A 15 -3.92 -12.61 17.25
C SER A 15 -4.71 -12.80 15.95
N ILE A 16 -4.75 -14.01 15.41
CA ILE A 16 -5.45 -14.33 14.15
C ILE A 16 -6.97 -14.48 14.35
N GLU A 17 -7.42 -14.70 15.58
CA GLU A 17 -8.85 -14.77 15.96
C GLU A 17 -9.51 -13.39 16.05
N VAL A 18 -8.71 -12.32 16.11
CA VAL A 18 -9.24 -10.95 16.12
C VAL A 18 -9.83 -10.64 14.75
N PRO A 19 -11.15 -10.37 14.64
CA PRO A 19 -11.78 -10.13 13.34
C PRO A 19 -11.22 -8.88 12.66
N VAL A 20 -11.14 -8.92 11.34
CA VAL A 20 -10.81 -7.74 10.53
C VAL A 20 -11.95 -6.70 10.57
N THR A 21 -11.62 -5.46 10.20
CA THR A 21 -12.57 -4.35 10.16
C THR A 21 -13.69 -4.58 9.13
N GLU A 22 -14.85 -3.96 9.31
CA GLU A 22 -15.98 -4.15 8.39
C GLU A 22 -15.68 -3.68 6.96
N SER A 23 -14.92 -2.59 6.82
CA SER A 23 -14.46 -2.10 5.51
C SER A 23 -13.51 -3.07 4.82
N GLU A 24 -12.69 -3.81 5.58
CA GLU A 24 -11.84 -4.87 5.05
C GLU A 24 -12.67 -6.10 4.68
N LYS A 25 -13.63 -6.51 5.51
CA LYS A 25 -14.58 -7.60 5.17
C LYS A 25 -15.31 -7.35 3.86
N GLU A 26 -15.74 -6.12 3.58
CA GLU A 26 -16.35 -5.76 2.28
C GLU A 26 -15.42 -6.09 1.09
N ILE A 27 -14.12 -5.83 1.22
CA ILE A 27 -13.11 -6.11 0.19
C ILE A 27 -12.84 -7.62 0.09
N LEU A 28 -12.75 -8.32 1.21
CA LEU A 28 -12.56 -9.77 1.21
C LEU A 28 -13.75 -10.48 0.54
N ASN A 29 -14.98 -10.05 0.83
CA ASN A 29 -16.18 -10.54 0.15
C ASN A 29 -16.16 -10.23 -1.36
N LEU A 30 -15.72 -9.04 -1.76
CA LEU A 30 -15.51 -8.70 -3.18
C LEU A 30 -14.54 -9.65 -3.87
N ILE A 31 -13.43 -10.03 -3.20
CA ILE A 31 -12.44 -10.98 -3.75
C ILE A 31 -13.03 -12.37 -3.92
N MET A 32 -13.80 -12.86 -2.94
CA MET A 32 -14.43 -14.19 -3.01
C MET A 32 -15.53 -14.25 -4.08
N GLU A 33 -16.48 -13.31 -4.05
CA GLU A 33 -17.55 -13.20 -5.06
C GLU A 33 -16.97 -12.94 -6.46
N GLY A 34 -15.82 -12.26 -6.51
CA GLY A 34 -15.08 -11.94 -7.71
C GLY A 34 -14.57 -13.17 -8.49
N PHE A 35 -14.39 -14.31 -7.83
CA PHE A 35 -14.05 -15.56 -8.52
C PHE A 35 -15.22 -16.03 -9.41
N GLU A 36 -16.46 -15.91 -8.95
CA GLU A 36 -17.66 -16.29 -9.71
C GLU A 36 -18.10 -15.20 -10.69
N ASN A 37 -17.90 -13.92 -10.34
CA ASN A 37 -18.21 -12.77 -11.18
C ASN A 37 -17.02 -11.80 -11.28
N LEU A 38 -16.26 -11.88 -12.37
CA LEU A 38 -15.05 -11.07 -12.60
C LEU A 38 -15.34 -9.57 -12.68
N ASP A 39 -16.55 -9.19 -13.09
CA ASP A 39 -16.95 -7.80 -13.28
C ASP A 39 -17.83 -7.28 -12.14
N ILE A 40 -17.70 -7.90 -10.96
CA ILE A 40 -18.34 -7.41 -9.76
C ILE A 40 -17.87 -5.99 -9.43
N THR A 41 -18.84 -5.10 -9.22
CA THR A 41 -18.62 -3.73 -8.79
C THR A 41 -19.41 -3.48 -7.50
N LYS A 42 -18.78 -2.80 -6.53
CA LYS A 42 -19.45 -2.32 -5.31
C LYS A 42 -19.14 -0.84 -5.12
N ASN A 43 -20.17 -0.01 -5.03
CA ASN A 43 -20.01 1.40 -4.71
C ASN A 43 -20.69 1.70 -3.36
N LYS A 44 -20.04 2.50 -2.52
CA LYS A 44 -20.61 2.95 -1.23
C LYS A 44 -21.67 4.02 -1.42
N THR A 45 -21.55 4.79 -2.49
CA THR A 45 -22.48 5.84 -2.86
C THR A 45 -23.69 5.21 -3.54
N MET A 46 -24.88 5.64 -3.13
CA MET A 46 -26.13 5.10 -3.61
C MET A 46 -26.91 6.18 -4.37
N SER A 47 -27.71 5.78 -5.35
CA SER A 47 -28.73 6.68 -5.90
C SER A 47 -29.84 6.92 -4.87
N LEU A 48 -30.59 7.99 -5.02
CA LEU A 48 -31.71 8.29 -4.13
C LEU A 48 -32.73 7.14 -4.09
N PHE A 49 -32.95 6.46 -5.22
CA PHE A 49 -33.82 5.29 -5.30
C PHE A 49 -33.35 4.12 -4.44
N LEU A 50 -32.07 3.78 -4.53
CA LEU A 50 -31.49 2.70 -3.74
C LEU A 50 -31.45 3.05 -2.25
N PHE A 51 -31.12 4.31 -1.92
CA PHE A 51 -31.09 4.79 -0.54
C PHE A 51 -32.48 4.73 0.13
N THR A 52 -33.52 5.16 -0.60
CA THR A 52 -34.91 5.15 -0.10
C THR A 52 -35.61 3.79 -0.22
N LYS A 53 -35.00 2.84 -0.95
CA LYS A 53 -35.60 1.54 -1.32
C LYS A 53 -36.94 1.71 -2.06
N ILE A 54 -37.10 2.79 -2.82
CA ILE A 54 -38.27 3.05 -3.67
C ILE A 54 -38.04 2.38 -5.02
N GLU A 55 -39.10 1.77 -5.57
CA GLU A 55 -39.08 1.18 -6.90
C GLU A 55 -38.94 2.25 -7.98
N LYS A 56 -38.02 2.05 -8.94
CA LYS A 56 -37.82 2.97 -10.05
C LYS A 56 -38.95 2.80 -11.08
N THR A 57 -39.90 3.73 -11.07
CA THR A 57 -40.93 3.88 -12.11
C THR A 57 -40.87 5.29 -12.70
N PRO A 58 -41.34 5.52 -13.93
CA PRO A 58 -41.34 6.86 -14.55
C PRO A 58 -42.06 7.92 -13.70
N GLU A 59 -43.13 7.53 -13.01
CA GLU A 59 -43.90 8.41 -12.12
C GLU A 59 -43.10 8.78 -10.87
N ASN A 60 -42.51 7.79 -10.21
CA ASN A 60 -41.66 8.00 -9.02
C ASN A 60 -40.41 8.81 -9.38
N GLU A 61 -39.82 8.58 -10.56
CA GLU A 61 -38.65 9.32 -11.06
C GLU A 61 -38.96 10.79 -11.29
N THR A 62 -40.10 11.08 -11.92
CA THR A 62 -40.58 12.45 -12.13
C THR A 62 -40.89 13.12 -10.79
N PHE A 63 -41.55 12.41 -9.86
CA PHE A 63 -41.91 12.95 -8.55
C PHE A 63 -40.67 13.32 -7.72
N LEU A 64 -39.70 12.40 -7.59
CA LEU A 64 -38.46 12.63 -6.85
C LEU A 64 -37.64 13.76 -7.49
N TYR A 65 -37.60 13.84 -8.82
CA TYR A 65 -36.96 14.94 -9.54
C TYR A 65 -37.57 16.30 -9.17
N LYS A 66 -38.88 16.46 -9.34
CA LYS A 66 -39.57 17.72 -9.06
C LYS A 66 -39.42 18.15 -7.60
N LYS A 67 -39.43 17.19 -6.68
CA LYS A 67 -39.37 17.47 -5.25
C LYS A 67 -37.97 17.84 -4.76
N TYR A 68 -36.93 17.10 -5.17
CA TYR A 68 -35.60 17.18 -4.56
C TYR A 68 -34.52 17.77 -5.47
N PHE A 69 -34.63 17.62 -6.79
CA PHE A 69 -33.55 17.98 -7.72
C PHE A 69 -33.86 19.24 -8.54
N GLU A 70 -35.08 19.36 -9.06
CA GLU A 70 -35.54 20.51 -9.85
C GLU A 70 -35.30 21.86 -9.15
N PRO A 71 -35.61 22.04 -7.85
CA PRO A 71 -35.36 23.32 -7.17
C PRO A 71 -33.88 23.72 -7.13
N ILE A 72 -32.97 22.74 -7.04
CA ILE A 72 -31.52 22.95 -7.02
C ILE A 72 -31.03 23.35 -8.42
N ILE A 73 -31.53 22.66 -9.43
CA ILE A 73 -31.21 22.93 -10.83
C ILE A 73 -31.71 24.32 -11.23
N GLU A 74 -32.98 24.64 -10.97
CA GLU A 74 -33.56 25.94 -11.27
C GLU A 74 -32.77 27.08 -10.62
N LYS A 75 -32.44 26.93 -9.32
CA LYS A 75 -31.64 27.93 -8.60
C LYS A 75 -30.27 28.15 -9.24
N THR A 76 -29.66 27.09 -9.77
CA THR A 76 -28.35 27.17 -10.43
C THR A 76 -28.46 27.85 -11.79
N VAL A 77 -29.42 27.41 -12.61
CA VAL A 77 -29.61 27.92 -13.97
C VAL A 77 -30.00 29.39 -13.96
N ARG A 78 -30.97 29.79 -13.12
CA ARG A 78 -31.42 31.19 -13.00
C ARG A 78 -30.33 32.14 -12.50
N LYS A 79 -29.30 31.63 -11.82
CA LYS A 79 -28.25 32.45 -11.21
C LYS A 79 -27.02 32.62 -12.10
N TYR A 80 -26.71 31.60 -12.91
CA TYR A 80 -25.42 31.56 -13.63
C TYR A 80 -25.55 31.27 -15.13
N CYS A 81 -26.69 30.79 -15.61
CA CYS A 81 -26.83 30.30 -16.97
C CYS A 81 -27.64 31.27 -17.84
N ASP A 82 -27.44 32.59 -17.73
CA ASP A 82 -28.24 33.57 -18.48
C ASP A 82 -27.79 33.75 -19.94
N SER A 83 -26.52 33.46 -20.25
CA SER A 83 -25.95 33.59 -21.61
C SER A 83 -26.60 32.61 -22.62
N PRO A 84 -26.71 32.98 -23.92
CA PRO A 84 -27.16 32.10 -25.00
C PRO A 84 -26.38 30.78 -25.11
N GLU A 85 -25.16 30.74 -24.61
CA GLU A 85 -24.30 29.56 -24.66
C GLU A 85 -24.80 28.44 -23.72
N PHE A 86 -25.70 28.77 -22.80
CA PHE A 86 -26.35 27.82 -21.89
C PHE A 86 -27.75 27.41 -22.34
N GLU A 87 -28.18 27.74 -23.56
CA GLU A 87 -29.54 27.41 -24.04
C GLU A 87 -29.85 25.91 -23.96
N SER A 88 -28.87 25.04 -24.25
CA SER A 88 -29.03 23.58 -24.11
C SER A 88 -29.33 23.15 -22.66
N ILE A 89 -28.82 23.89 -21.67
CA ILE A 89 -29.07 23.67 -20.25
C ILE A 89 -30.41 24.26 -19.85
N LYS A 90 -30.75 25.48 -20.32
CA LYS A 90 -32.06 26.11 -20.07
C LYS A 90 -33.21 25.28 -20.63
N ALA A 91 -33.03 24.66 -21.80
CA ALA A 91 -34.00 23.80 -22.44
C ALA A 91 -34.43 22.59 -21.57
N ILE A 92 -33.63 22.21 -20.56
CA ILE A 92 -33.96 21.13 -19.64
C ILE A 92 -35.04 21.53 -18.63
N LEU A 93 -35.16 22.82 -18.32
CA LEU A 93 -36.18 23.37 -17.43
C LEU A 93 -37.51 23.65 -18.15
N GLN A 94 -37.57 23.51 -19.47
CA GLN A 94 -38.85 23.61 -20.16
C GLN A 94 -39.74 22.44 -19.74
N PRO A 95 -41.06 22.67 -19.53
CA PRO A 95 -41.97 21.60 -19.16
C PRO A 95 -41.84 20.46 -20.18
N LEU A 96 -41.64 19.23 -19.71
CA LEU A 96 -41.73 18.05 -20.57
C LEU A 96 -43.10 18.12 -21.26
N SER A 97 -43.10 18.45 -22.55
CA SER A 97 -44.30 18.43 -23.37
C SER A 97 -44.91 17.05 -23.22
N THR A 98 -46.12 17.02 -22.68
CA THR A 98 -46.96 15.86 -22.43
C THR A 98 -47.18 15.09 -23.73
N GLY A 99 -46.26 14.17 -24.04
CA GLY A 99 -46.38 13.22 -25.14
C GLY A 99 -46.79 11.85 -24.59
N ALA A 100 -48.03 11.47 -24.88
CA ALA A 100 -48.65 10.16 -24.65
C ALA A 100 -48.78 9.68 -23.19
N GLY A 101 -49.66 10.33 -22.42
CA GLY A 101 -50.12 9.81 -21.12
C GLY A 101 -50.41 10.88 -20.06
N GLY A 102 -51.06 11.98 -20.43
CA GLY A 102 -51.47 13.05 -19.51
C GLY A 102 -52.60 12.64 -18.56
N GLY A 103 -52.34 11.68 -17.69
CA GLY A 103 -53.13 11.47 -16.47
C GLY A 103 -52.53 12.30 -15.31
N PRO A 104 -53.33 12.67 -14.30
CA PRO A 104 -52.79 13.21 -13.05
C PRO A 104 -51.73 12.24 -12.52
N ILE A 105 -50.61 12.76 -11.99
CA ILE A 105 -49.57 11.94 -11.34
C ILE A 105 -50.28 10.96 -10.41
N LYS A 106 -50.26 9.67 -10.77
CA LYS A 106 -50.98 8.63 -10.05
C LYS A 106 -50.47 8.69 -8.60
N LYS A 107 -51.38 8.79 -7.63
CA LYS A 107 -51.00 8.91 -6.20
C LYS A 107 -50.00 7.81 -5.86
N MET A 108 -48.82 8.23 -5.39
CA MET A 108 -47.77 7.34 -4.94
C MET A 108 -48.32 6.39 -3.87
N LYS A 109 -47.82 5.15 -3.83
CA LYS A 109 -48.25 4.18 -2.82
C LYS A 109 -48.01 4.76 -1.42
N SER A 110 -48.94 4.53 -0.48
CA SER A 110 -48.84 5.04 0.90
C SER A 110 -47.54 4.65 1.61
N VAL A 111 -47.01 3.47 1.29
CA VAL A 111 -45.73 2.96 1.80
C VAL A 111 -44.54 3.82 1.34
N ASP A 112 -44.53 4.26 0.08
CA ASP A 112 -43.45 5.08 -0.44
C ASP A 112 -43.55 6.53 0.05
N LEU A 113 -44.76 7.03 0.29
CA LEU A 113 -44.98 8.33 0.96
C LEU A 113 -44.42 8.32 2.39
N LEU A 114 -44.58 7.23 3.14
CA LEU A 114 -43.98 7.06 4.46
C LEU A 114 -42.44 7.02 4.41
N ARG A 115 -41.86 6.34 3.42
CA ARG A 115 -40.39 6.31 3.20
C ARG A 115 -39.83 7.70 2.89
N ILE A 116 -40.57 8.49 2.12
CA ILE A 116 -40.24 9.88 1.80
C ILE A 116 -40.32 10.80 3.03
N GLN A 117 -41.34 10.64 3.87
CA GLN A 117 -41.46 11.41 5.13
C GLN A 117 -40.30 11.11 6.10
N ASN A 118 -39.88 9.83 6.20
CA ASN A 118 -38.71 9.45 6.99
C ASN A 118 -37.38 9.96 6.39
N LEU A 119 -37.33 10.19 5.08
CA LEU A 119 -36.16 10.80 4.44
C LEU A 119 -36.09 12.31 4.73
N GLU A 120 -37.22 13.02 4.75
CA GLU A 120 -37.27 14.46 5.04
C GLU A 120 -36.70 14.83 6.41
N SER A 121 -36.88 13.99 7.43
CA SER A 121 -36.30 14.23 8.76
C SER A 121 -34.77 14.10 8.80
N ASN A 122 -34.15 13.50 7.78
CA ASN A 122 -32.70 13.21 7.75
C ASN A 122 -32.01 13.62 6.44
N ILE A 123 -32.63 14.45 5.59
CA ILE A 123 -32.12 14.68 4.23
C ILE A 123 -30.81 15.49 4.20
N GLU A 124 -30.62 16.42 5.14
CA GLU A 124 -29.41 17.25 5.20
C GLU A 124 -28.17 16.47 5.61
N SER A 125 -28.30 15.53 6.55
CA SER A 125 -27.21 14.64 6.97
C SER A 125 -26.85 13.61 5.90
N ASN A 126 -27.83 13.18 5.09
CA ASN A 126 -27.68 12.13 4.08
C ASN A 126 -27.31 12.64 2.67
N ARG A 127 -27.28 13.96 2.45
CA ARG A 127 -26.93 14.56 1.14
C ARG A 127 -25.58 14.10 0.60
N LYS A 128 -24.61 13.81 1.49
CA LYS A 128 -23.27 13.33 1.11
C LYS A 128 -23.23 11.88 0.62
N ILE A 129 -24.26 11.08 0.91
CA ILE A 129 -24.33 9.65 0.57
C ILE A 129 -25.01 9.44 -0.78
N VAL A 130 -25.90 10.36 -1.16
CA VAL A 130 -26.70 10.26 -2.38
C VAL A 130 -25.96 10.87 -3.57
N PHE A 131 -25.70 10.04 -4.59
CA PHE A 131 -24.88 10.41 -5.74
C PHE A 131 -25.43 11.61 -6.52
N GLU A 132 -26.75 11.71 -6.70
CA GLU A 132 -27.34 12.78 -7.49
C GLU A 132 -27.05 14.18 -6.90
N PHE A 133 -27.03 14.33 -5.57
CA PHE A 133 -26.72 15.63 -4.97
C PHE A 133 -25.27 16.04 -5.18
N LEU A 134 -24.33 15.07 -5.12
CA LEU A 134 -22.92 15.31 -5.44
C LEU A 134 -22.76 15.79 -6.89
N VAL A 135 -23.39 15.10 -7.84
CA VAL A 135 -23.37 15.46 -9.26
C VAL A 135 -23.92 16.87 -9.47
N LEU A 136 -25.03 17.21 -8.80
CA LEU A 136 -25.61 18.54 -8.88
C LEU A 136 -24.71 19.62 -8.28
N ASP A 137 -23.99 19.33 -7.20
CA ASP A 137 -23.03 20.26 -6.60
C ASP A 137 -21.85 20.54 -7.56
N PHE A 138 -21.35 19.52 -8.28
CA PHE A 138 -20.35 19.72 -9.33
C PHE A 138 -20.90 20.50 -10.52
N CYS A 139 -22.10 20.19 -10.99
CA CYS A 139 -22.74 20.96 -12.06
C CYS A 139 -22.93 22.42 -11.65
N HIS A 140 -23.27 22.68 -10.39
CA HIS A 140 -23.39 24.02 -9.83
C HIS A 140 -22.06 24.78 -9.89
N GLU A 141 -20.96 24.19 -9.42
CA GLU A 141 -19.65 24.83 -9.45
C GLU A 141 -19.17 25.05 -10.90
N ILE A 142 -19.42 24.11 -11.83
CA ILE A 142 -19.10 24.28 -13.25
C ILE A 142 -19.82 25.51 -13.81
N CYS A 143 -21.15 25.60 -13.68
CA CYS A 143 -21.93 26.75 -14.17
C CYS A 143 -21.49 28.07 -13.50
N ARG A 144 -21.22 28.04 -12.19
CA ARG A 144 -20.74 29.20 -11.42
C ARG A 144 -19.39 29.73 -11.92
N TYR A 145 -18.44 28.85 -12.24
CA TYR A 145 -17.12 29.30 -12.73
C TYR A 145 -17.14 29.63 -14.22
N LEU A 146 -17.97 28.95 -15.03
CA LEU A 146 -18.17 29.31 -16.43
C LEU A 146 -18.78 30.71 -16.59
N SER A 147 -19.78 31.06 -15.78
CA SER A 147 -20.39 32.42 -15.79
C SER A 147 -19.42 33.53 -15.36
N LYS A 148 -18.34 33.18 -14.66
CA LYS A 148 -17.28 34.09 -14.23
C LYS A 148 -16.02 34.03 -15.11
N GLU A 149 -16.06 33.27 -16.20
CA GLU A 149 -14.92 33.02 -17.09
C GLU A 149 -13.66 32.47 -16.36
N ALA A 150 -13.85 31.80 -15.22
CA ALA A 150 -12.77 31.33 -14.37
C ALA A 150 -12.40 29.88 -14.70
N THR A 151 -11.11 29.58 -14.93
CA THR A 151 -10.62 28.25 -15.37
C THR A 151 -10.88 27.11 -14.38
N LYS A 152 -11.24 27.40 -13.14
CA LYS A 152 -11.46 26.41 -12.08
C LYS A 152 -12.59 25.40 -12.38
N TYR A 153 -13.49 25.70 -13.32
CA TYR A 153 -14.51 24.73 -13.77
C TYR A 153 -13.90 23.43 -14.31
N ALA A 154 -12.70 23.48 -14.92
CA ALA A 154 -12.05 22.34 -15.54
C ALA A 154 -11.75 21.19 -14.55
N TYR A 155 -11.44 21.53 -13.29
CA TYR A 155 -11.28 20.56 -12.20
C TYR A 155 -12.56 19.74 -11.98
N TYR A 156 -13.69 20.44 -11.86
CA TYR A 156 -15.00 19.81 -11.63
C TYR A 156 -15.49 19.06 -12.86
N LEU A 157 -15.22 19.58 -14.06
CA LEU A 157 -15.52 18.91 -15.33
C LEU A 157 -14.77 17.58 -15.44
N TYR A 158 -13.45 17.58 -15.22
CA TYR A 158 -12.66 16.36 -15.25
C TYR A 158 -13.18 15.34 -14.23
N THR A 159 -13.42 15.79 -12.99
CA THR A 159 -13.98 14.94 -11.92
C THR A 159 -15.31 14.32 -12.35
N LEU A 160 -16.23 15.12 -12.87
CA LEU A 160 -17.56 14.68 -13.28
C LEU A 160 -17.53 13.69 -14.44
N ILE A 161 -16.64 13.88 -15.42
CA ILE A 161 -16.43 12.96 -16.55
C ILE A 161 -15.92 11.60 -16.04
N GLN A 162 -14.98 11.59 -15.10
CA GLN A 162 -14.48 10.34 -14.53
C GLN A 162 -15.53 9.64 -13.66
N LEU A 163 -16.27 10.39 -12.83
CA LEU A 163 -17.33 9.83 -11.98
C LEU A 163 -18.51 9.24 -12.78
N LYS A 164 -18.75 9.73 -14.00
CA LYS A 164 -19.75 9.13 -14.90
C LYS A 164 -19.44 7.68 -15.27
N LYS A 165 -18.18 7.24 -15.13
CA LYS A 165 -17.78 5.84 -15.35
C LYS A 165 -18.18 4.92 -14.19
N ALA A 166 -18.56 5.46 -13.03
CA ALA A 166 -18.98 4.67 -11.88
C ALA A 166 -20.32 3.95 -12.13
N SER A 167 -20.43 2.71 -11.65
CA SER A 167 -21.54 1.78 -11.87
C SER A 167 -22.69 1.97 -10.88
N ILE A 168 -23.10 3.22 -10.66
CA ILE A 168 -24.19 3.55 -9.75
C ILE A 168 -25.53 3.30 -10.44
N GLN A 169 -26.30 2.34 -9.92
CA GLN A 169 -27.58 1.94 -10.49
C GLN A 169 -28.71 2.90 -10.12
N ASN A 170 -29.76 2.92 -10.96
CA ASN A 170 -31.01 3.65 -10.73
C ASN A 170 -30.85 5.16 -10.53
N ILE A 171 -29.81 5.79 -11.10
CA ILE A 171 -29.70 7.26 -11.12
C ILE A 171 -30.93 7.85 -11.81
N ASN A 172 -31.43 8.97 -11.30
CA ASN A 172 -32.52 9.71 -11.92
C ASN A 172 -32.15 10.20 -13.34
N ALA A 173 -32.95 9.83 -14.33
CA ALA A 173 -32.71 10.14 -15.75
C ALA A 173 -32.69 11.65 -16.04
N HIS A 174 -33.52 12.45 -15.34
CA HIS A 174 -33.54 13.90 -15.51
C HIS A 174 -32.26 14.56 -14.99
N VAL A 175 -31.71 14.09 -13.87
CA VAL A 175 -30.41 14.53 -13.34
C VAL A 175 -29.29 14.17 -14.32
N THR A 176 -29.32 12.96 -14.88
CA THR A 176 -28.34 12.52 -15.89
C THR A 176 -28.39 13.39 -17.14
N ARG A 177 -29.59 13.75 -17.61
CA ARG A 177 -29.79 14.66 -18.75
C ARG A 177 -29.22 16.05 -18.46
N TYR A 178 -29.48 16.60 -17.28
CA TYR A 178 -28.90 17.87 -16.84
C TYR A 178 -27.38 17.83 -16.80
N MET A 179 -26.82 16.82 -16.15
CA MET A 179 -25.37 16.60 -16.08
C MET A 179 -24.72 16.54 -17.48
N ASN A 180 -25.29 15.76 -18.41
CA ASN A 180 -24.75 15.64 -19.76
C ASN A 180 -24.77 16.96 -20.53
N ALA A 181 -25.80 17.79 -20.36
CA ALA A 181 -25.84 19.11 -21.00
C ALA A 181 -24.79 20.06 -20.41
N VAL A 182 -24.59 20.04 -19.09
CA VAL A 182 -23.52 20.83 -18.43
C VAL A 182 -22.14 20.41 -18.92
N ILE A 183 -21.88 19.09 -19.01
CA ILE A 183 -20.63 18.55 -19.56
C ILE A 183 -20.43 19.01 -21.01
N ALA A 184 -21.47 18.93 -21.85
CA ALA A 184 -21.37 19.31 -23.26
C ALA A 184 -20.96 20.78 -23.43
N VAL A 185 -21.59 21.70 -22.68
CA VAL A 185 -21.25 23.13 -22.72
C VAL A 185 -19.83 23.38 -22.21
N ALA A 186 -19.44 22.73 -21.13
CA ALA A 186 -18.11 22.90 -20.54
C ALA A 186 -16.99 22.31 -21.41
N ASN A 187 -17.23 21.15 -22.04
CA ASN A 187 -16.27 20.48 -22.93
C ASN A 187 -15.90 21.35 -24.13
N VAL A 188 -16.86 22.04 -24.76
CA VAL A 188 -16.60 22.93 -25.91
C VAL A 188 -15.61 24.06 -25.55
N ARG A 189 -15.55 24.48 -24.29
CA ARG A 189 -14.63 25.54 -23.81
C ARG A 189 -13.30 25.03 -23.28
N THR A 190 -13.14 23.71 -23.18
CA THR A 190 -11.99 23.09 -22.54
C THR A 190 -11.05 22.52 -23.59
N GLU A 191 -9.87 23.09 -23.69
CA GLU A 191 -8.76 22.51 -24.45
C GLU A 191 -8.14 21.37 -23.65
N LEU A 192 -7.73 20.29 -24.32
CA LEU A 192 -7.08 19.14 -23.66
C LEU A 192 -5.77 19.56 -22.99
N SER A 193 -5.03 20.51 -23.59
CA SER A 193 -3.84 21.11 -23.01
C SER A 193 -4.10 21.66 -21.59
N LYS A 194 -5.24 22.29 -21.33
CA LYS A 194 -5.57 22.82 -19.99
C LYS A 194 -5.74 21.70 -18.96
N ILE A 195 -6.29 20.55 -19.36
CA ILE A 195 -6.39 19.37 -18.50
C ILE A 195 -5.02 18.79 -18.19
N VAL A 196 -4.17 18.62 -19.22
CA VAL A 196 -2.80 18.09 -19.05
C VAL A 196 -1.98 19.00 -18.15
N ARG A 197 -2.06 20.32 -18.35
CA ARG A 197 -1.33 21.32 -17.55
C ARG A 197 -1.59 21.23 -16.05
N HIS A 198 -2.83 20.89 -15.69
CA HIS A 198 -3.26 20.79 -14.31
C HIS A 198 -3.46 19.34 -13.85
N ALA A 199 -2.93 18.36 -14.58
CA ALA A 199 -3.12 16.94 -14.31
C ALA A 199 -2.70 16.54 -12.89
N TYR A 200 -1.62 17.14 -12.36
CA TYR A 200 -1.19 16.90 -10.97
C TYR A 200 -2.32 17.21 -9.95
N VAL A 201 -3.04 18.32 -10.14
CA VAL A 201 -4.15 18.70 -9.24
C VAL A 201 -5.43 17.92 -9.58
N PHE A 202 -5.73 17.76 -10.87
CA PHE A 202 -7.01 17.21 -11.34
C PHE A 202 -7.10 15.70 -11.18
N ILE A 203 -5.96 15.01 -11.26
CA ILE A 203 -5.84 13.56 -11.22
C ILE A 203 -5.25 13.09 -9.90
N GLU A 204 -4.03 13.54 -9.56
CA GLU A 204 -3.27 12.97 -8.44
C GLU A 204 -3.70 13.51 -7.07
N GLN A 205 -4.05 14.80 -6.96
CA GLN A 205 -4.48 15.43 -5.70
C GLN A 205 -6.01 15.46 -5.52
N ASN A 206 -6.78 14.82 -6.40
CA ASN A 206 -8.24 14.94 -6.40
C ASN A 206 -8.89 13.89 -5.47
N PRO A 207 -9.44 14.29 -4.30
CA PRO A 207 -10.03 13.33 -3.35
C PRO A 207 -11.31 12.68 -3.87
N TYR A 208 -12.08 13.39 -4.71
CA TYR A 208 -13.39 12.93 -5.18
C TYR A 208 -13.29 11.72 -6.12
N LEU A 209 -12.18 11.57 -6.86
CA LEU A 209 -12.01 10.42 -7.73
C LEU A 209 -11.90 9.11 -6.94
N LEU A 210 -11.41 9.17 -5.70
CA LEU A 210 -11.18 8.00 -4.86
C LEU A 210 -12.37 7.65 -4.00
N ASP A 211 -12.97 8.67 -3.38
CA ASP A 211 -14.06 8.47 -2.42
C ASP A 211 -15.31 7.87 -3.08
N TYR A 212 -15.47 8.10 -4.39
CA TYR A 212 -16.64 7.71 -5.17
C TYR A 212 -16.31 6.68 -6.28
N GLU A 213 -15.07 6.19 -6.35
CA GLU A 213 -14.67 5.12 -7.27
C GLU A 213 -15.42 3.82 -6.95
N ASP A 214 -15.71 3.02 -7.96
CA ASP A 214 -16.18 1.66 -7.74
C ASP A 214 -15.09 0.81 -7.13
N LYS A 215 -15.41 0.09 -6.05
CA LYS A 215 -14.59 -1.03 -5.61
C LYS A 215 -14.76 -2.17 -6.60
N THR A 216 -13.67 -2.52 -7.28
CA THR A 216 -13.59 -3.60 -8.27
C THR A 216 -12.37 -4.46 -7.99
N LEU A 217 -12.37 -5.67 -8.55
CA LEU A 217 -11.15 -6.48 -8.60
C LEU A 217 -10.08 -5.79 -9.45
N PHE A 218 -8.83 -5.89 -9.03
CA PHE A 218 -7.71 -5.47 -9.88
C PHE A 218 -7.64 -6.33 -11.15
N GLN A 219 -7.16 -5.75 -12.24
CA GLN A 219 -7.12 -6.45 -13.54
C GLN A 219 -6.33 -7.76 -13.47
N HIS A 220 -5.24 -7.77 -12.71
CA HIS A 220 -4.41 -8.97 -12.51
C HIS A 220 -5.16 -10.07 -11.72
N GLN A 221 -6.04 -9.70 -10.76
CA GLN A 221 -6.90 -10.66 -10.06
C GLN A 221 -7.95 -11.24 -11.01
N LYS A 222 -8.56 -10.40 -11.86
CA LYS A 222 -9.52 -10.86 -12.88
C LYS A 222 -8.89 -11.87 -13.83
N GLN A 223 -7.68 -11.60 -14.32
CA GLN A 223 -6.92 -12.50 -15.18
C GLN A 223 -6.62 -13.83 -14.48
N LEU A 224 -6.12 -13.77 -13.24
CA LEU A 224 -5.83 -14.97 -12.44
C LEU A 224 -7.08 -15.83 -12.24
N PHE A 225 -8.20 -15.23 -11.85
CA PHE A 225 -9.46 -15.94 -11.67
C PHE A 225 -9.99 -16.50 -12.99
N SER A 226 -9.88 -15.75 -14.09
CA SER A 226 -10.26 -16.23 -15.43
C SER A 226 -9.52 -17.50 -15.83
N ILE A 227 -8.21 -17.59 -15.55
CA ILE A 227 -7.39 -18.77 -15.85
C ILE A 227 -7.91 -20.01 -15.10
N PHE A 228 -8.17 -19.88 -13.79
CA PHE A 228 -8.62 -21.01 -12.96
C PHE A 228 -10.12 -21.29 -13.02
N ARG A 229 -10.91 -20.43 -13.68
CA ARG A 229 -12.33 -20.70 -13.94
C ARG A 229 -12.54 -21.74 -15.04
N GLN A 230 -11.60 -21.86 -15.97
CA GLN A 230 -11.65 -22.85 -17.05
C GLN A 230 -11.91 -24.25 -16.48
N GLU A 231 -12.76 -25.02 -17.17
CA GLU A 231 -13.16 -26.36 -16.71
C GLU A 231 -12.18 -27.46 -17.14
N GLU A 232 -11.31 -27.17 -18.10
CA GLU A 232 -10.37 -28.16 -18.63
C GLU A 232 -9.31 -28.54 -17.57
N PRO A 233 -9.09 -29.85 -17.33
CA PRO A 233 -8.09 -30.36 -16.41
C PRO A 233 -6.70 -30.27 -17.05
N VAL A 234 -6.21 -29.04 -17.20
CA VAL A 234 -4.89 -28.72 -17.74
C VAL A 234 -3.99 -28.26 -16.59
N SER A 235 -2.74 -28.70 -16.61
CA SER A 235 -1.71 -28.25 -15.67
C SER A 235 -1.32 -26.81 -16.00
N ARG A 236 -1.20 -25.95 -14.99
CA ARG A 236 -1.03 -24.49 -15.20
C ARG A 236 0.09 -23.97 -14.32
N LEU A 237 1.09 -23.32 -14.93
CA LEU A 237 2.05 -22.48 -14.23
C LEU A 237 1.73 -21.01 -14.53
N VAL A 238 1.41 -20.24 -13.49
CA VAL A 238 1.09 -18.83 -13.61
C VAL A 238 2.22 -17.99 -12.99
N LEU A 239 2.88 -17.18 -13.82
CA LEU A 239 3.82 -16.15 -13.38
C LEU A 239 3.01 -14.88 -13.06
N TYR A 240 2.83 -14.59 -11.77
CA TYR A 240 1.90 -13.57 -11.29
C TYR A 240 2.64 -12.31 -10.81
N ILE A 241 2.80 -11.35 -11.72
CA ILE A 241 3.54 -10.10 -11.52
C ILE A 241 2.57 -8.93 -11.34
N ALA A 242 2.47 -8.44 -10.11
CA ALA A 242 1.76 -7.19 -9.84
C ALA A 242 2.49 -6.39 -8.76
N PRO A 243 2.29 -5.07 -8.68
CA PRO A 243 2.93 -4.24 -7.66
C PRO A 243 2.53 -4.70 -6.24
N THR A 244 3.39 -4.47 -5.25
CA THR A 244 3.01 -4.78 -3.87
C THR A 244 1.98 -3.78 -3.36
N GLY A 245 1.01 -4.27 -2.57
CA GLY A 245 -0.14 -3.50 -2.11
C GLY A 245 -1.39 -3.59 -3.00
N THR A 246 -1.36 -4.32 -4.11
CA THR A 246 -2.54 -4.54 -4.98
C THR A 246 -3.28 -5.85 -4.70
N GLY A 247 -3.15 -6.39 -3.48
CA GLY A 247 -3.95 -7.55 -3.04
C GLY A 247 -3.53 -8.91 -3.59
N LYS A 248 -2.30 -9.09 -4.11
CA LYS A 248 -1.77 -10.40 -4.54
C LYS A 248 -1.95 -11.48 -3.48
N THR A 249 -1.42 -11.26 -2.27
CA THR A 249 -1.47 -12.20 -1.12
C THR A 249 -2.90 -12.55 -0.67
N LEU A 250 -3.92 -11.76 -1.02
CA LEU A 250 -5.33 -12.06 -0.71
C LEU A 250 -6.05 -12.85 -1.82
N SER A 251 -5.47 -12.94 -3.02
CA SER A 251 -6.01 -13.71 -4.15
C SER A 251 -6.32 -15.19 -3.84
N PRO A 252 -5.55 -15.89 -2.97
CA PRO A 252 -5.89 -17.23 -2.49
C PRO A 252 -7.32 -17.39 -1.97
N LEU A 253 -7.91 -16.35 -1.35
CA LEU A 253 -9.29 -16.42 -0.82
C LEU A 253 -10.34 -16.59 -1.93
N GLY A 254 -10.11 -15.96 -3.09
CA GLY A 254 -10.97 -16.13 -4.26
C GLY A 254 -10.75 -17.49 -4.93
N LEU A 255 -9.49 -17.91 -5.09
CA LEU A 255 -9.17 -19.22 -5.65
C LEU A 255 -9.72 -20.38 -4.80
N SER A 256 -9.77 -20.20 -3.47
CA SER A 256 -10.28 -21.22 -2.54
C SER A 256 -11.79 -21.46 -2.63
N VAL A 257 -12.51 -20.74 -3.49
CA VAL A 257 -13.93 -21.00 -3.78
C VAL A 257 -14.11 -22.32 -4.54
N LYS A 258 -13.20 -22.62 -5.50
CA LYS A 258 -13.26 -23.84 -6.34
C LYS A 258 -12.11 -24.82 -6.06
N TYR A 259 -10.97 -24.32 -5.59
CA TYR A 259 -9.76 -25.12 -5.39
C TYR A 259 -9.39 -25.21 -3.90
N ARG A 260 -8.54 -26.18 -3.56
CA ARG A 260 -7.79 -26.18 -2.32
C ARG A 260 -6.47 -25.47 -2.53
N ILE A 261 -6.03 -24.69 -1.56
CA ILE A 261 -4.81 -23.89 -1.69
C ILE A 261 -3.73 -24.39 -0.75
N ILE A 262 -2.51 -24.56 -1.26
CA ILE A 262 -1.30 -24.62 -0.45
C ILE A 262 -0.61 -23.27 -0.61
N PHE A 263 -0.69 -22.44 0.42
CA PHE A 263 -0.06 -21.12 0.45
C PHE A 263 1.33 -21.24 1.06
N VAL A 264 2.34 -21.11 0.23
CA VAL A 264 3.76 -21.15 0.63
C VAL A 264 4.22 -19.72 0.85
N CYS A 265 4.73 -19.42 2.04
CA CYS A 265 5.26 -18.12 2.37
C CYS A 265 6.63 -18.23 3.04
N VAL A 266 7.56 -17.34 2.66
CA VAL A 266 8.90 -17.34 3.26
C VAL A 266 8.90 -16.70 4.64
N ALA A 267 7.99 -15.74 4.88
CA ALA A 267 7.90 -15.01 6.14
C ALA A 267 6.60 -15.24 6.89
N ARG A 268 6.72 -15.61 8.17
CA ARG A 268 5.60 -16.04 9.04
C ARG A 268 4.45 -15.06 9.10
N HIS A 269 4.75 -13.78 9.27
CA HIS A 269 3.76 -12.72 9.43
C HIS A 269 2.88 -12.54 8.17
N ILE A 270 3.37 -12.90 6.97
CA ILE A 270 2.58 -12.88 5.74
C ILE A 270 1.52 -13.98 5.77
N GLY A 271 1.91 -15.20 6.14
CA GLY A 271 0.99 -16.32 6.32
C GLY A 271 -0.05 -16.04 7.42
N LEU A 272 0.37 -15.42 8.53
CA LEU A 272 -0.56 -15.02 9.60
C LEU A 272 -1.56 -13.93 9.15
N ALA A 273 -1.12 -12.97 8.33
CA ALA A 273 -2.02 -11.95 7.78
C ALA A 273 -3.09 -12.59 6.88
N LEU A 274 -2.71 -13.51 5.98
CA LEU A 274 -3.67 -14.26 5.18
C LEU A 274 -4.60 -15.11 6.06
N ALA A 275 -4.07 -15.78 7.08
CA ALA A 275 -4.84 -16.58 8.02
C ALA A 275 -5.93 -15.77 8.71
N LYS A 276 -5.60 -14.57 9.19
CA LYS A 276 -6.55 -13.65 9.82
C LYS A 276 -7.68 -13.25 8.88
N SER A 277 -7.36 -12.92 7.62
CA SER A 277 -8.37 -12.62 6.59
C SER A 277 -9.22 -13.85 6.26
N ALA A 278 -8.63 -15.05 6.20
CA ALA A 278 -9.31 -16.30 5.92
C ALA A 278 -10.29 -16.69 7.04
N ILE A 279 -9.86 -16.64 8.31
CA ILE A 279 -10.70 -16.89 9.48
C ILE A 279 -11.87 -15.89 9.53
N SER A 280 -11.59 -14.62 9.24
CA SER A 280 -12.64 -13.58 9.22
C SER A 280 -13.72 -13.83 8.16
N MET A 281 -13.40 -14.59 7.10
CA MET A 281 -14.33 -15.05 6.07
C MET A 281 -14.77 -16.51 6.27
N GLU A 282 -14.58 -17.05 7.47
CA GLU A 282 -14.97 -18.41 7.90
C GLU A 282 -14.35 -19.53 7.03
N LYS A 283 -13.21 -19.27 6.39
CA LYS A 283 -12.49 -20.28 5.62
C LYS A 283 -11.83 -21.31 6.54
N LYS A 284 -11.80 -22.54 6.08
CA LYS A 284 -11.29 -23.69 6.82
C LYS A 284 -9.79 -23.83 6.59
N ILE A 285 -8.98 -23.31 7.52
CA ILE A 285 -7.53 -23.25 7.35
C ILE A 285 -6.76 -24.30 8.18
N ALA A 286 -5.52 -24.56 7.79
CA ALA A 286 -4.54 -25.37 8.52
C ALA A 286 -3.14 -24.76 8.43
N PHE A 287 -2.28 -25.06 9.41
CA PHE A 287 -0.91 -24.56 9.48
C PHE A 287 0.11 -25.70 9.49
N ALA A 288 1.15 -25.54 8.68
CA ALA A 288 2.32 -26.39 8.60
C ALA A 288 3.59 -25.53 8.64
N PHE A 289 3.77 -24.76 9.72
CA PHE A 289 5.02 -24.03 9.98
C PHE A 289 5.98 -24.90 10.79
N GLY A 290 7.21 -25.06 10.31
CA GLY A 290 8.23 -25.92 10.92
C GLY A 290 7.78 -27.36 11.09
N ALA A 291 7.03 -27.89 10.12
CA ALA A 291 6.56 -29.27 10.16
C ALA A 291 7.65 -30.19 9.63
N GLU A 292 7.96 -31.26 10.37
CA GLU A 292 8.83 -32.35 9.91
C GLU A 292 8.00 -33.59 9.53
N THR A 293 6.80 -33.70 10.10
CA THR A 293 5.86 -34.79 9.84
C THR A 293 4.43 -34.28 9.71
N ALA A 294 3.54 -35.10 9.12
CA ALA A 294 2.10 -34.79 9.06
C ALA A 294 1.48 -34.60 10.46
N SER A 295 2.10 -35.15 11.52
CA SER A 295 1.63 -34.99 12.90
C SER A 295 1.86 -33.59 13.48
N ASP A 296 2.70 -32.78 12.82
CA ASP A 296 2.99 -31.41 13.22
C ASP A 296 1.97 -30.40 12.72
N ILE A 297 1.18 -30.77 11.72
CA ILE A 297 0.12 -29.94 11.15
C ILE A 297 -0.94 -29.63 12.21
N ARG A 298 -1.40 -28.39 12.24
CA ARG A 298 -2.43 -27.90 13.18
C ARG A 298 -3.63 -27.38 12.41
N LEU A 299 -4.80 -27.96 12.68
CA LEU A 299 -6.06 -27.53 12.11
C LEU A 299 -6.68 -26.42 12.96
N HIS A 300 -7.21 -25.40 12.29
CA HIS A 300 -8.09 -24.43 12.93
C HIS A 300 -9.45 -25.09 13.26
N TRP A 301 -10.21 -24.52 14.21
CA TRP A 301 -11.48 -25.14 14.64
C TRP A 301 -12.53 -25.23 13.53
N PHE A 302 -12.51 -24.32 12.56
CA PHE A 302 -13.39 -24.39 11.38
C PHE A 302 -13.09 -25.58 10.45
N SER A 303 -11.84 -26.08 10.44
CA SER A 303 -11.43 -27.22 9.62
C SER A 303 -11.51 -28.56 10.37
N ALA A 304 -11.79 -28.57 11.67
CA ALA A 304 -11.89 -29.79 12.47
C ALA A 304 -13.11 -30.64 12.07
N SER A 305 -12.87 -31.81 11.47
CA SER A 305 -13.91 -32.82 11.22
C SER A 305 -14.13 -33.75 12.41
N ASP A 306 -13.07 -34.12 13.12
CA ASP A 306 -13.11 -34.97 14.33
C ASP A 306 -12.50 -34.23 15.53
N PHE A 307 -13.28 -34.11 16.60
CA PHE A 307 -12.86 -33.44 17.81
C PHE A 307 -13.63 -33.90 19.05
N THR A 308 -12.95 -33.85 20.19
CA THR A 308 -13.58 -34.07 21.49
C THR A 308 -14.19 -32.78 22.01
N LYS A 309 -15.42 -32.83 22.55
CA LYS A 309 -16.07 -31.71 23.20
C LYS A 309 -15.87 -31.75 24.72
N ASP A 310 -15.81 -30.59 25.34
CA ASP A 310 -15.87 -30.47 26.78
C ASP A 310 -17.29 -30.82 27.28
N ARG A 311 -17.39 -31.71 28.27
CA ARG A 311 -18.67 -32.20 28.79
C ARG A 311 -19.46 -31.14 29.57
N ARG A 312 -18.83 -30.06 30.05
CA ARG A 312 -19.47 -28.97 30.80
C ARG A 312 -19.77 -27.77 29.93
N SER A 313 -18.82 -27.30 29.11
CA SER A 313 -19.00 -26.09 28.30
C SER A 313 -19.55 -26.35 26.90
N GLY A 314 -19.53 -27.60 26.42
CA GLY A 314 -19.92 -27.96 25.06
C GLY A 314 -18.93 -27.54 23.97
N GLY A 315 -17.90 -26.76 24.32
CA GLY A 315 -16.86 -26.27 23.41
C GLY A 315 -15.88 -27.35 22.95
N ILE A 316 -15.14 -27.08 21.87
CA ILE A 316 -14.12 -27.98 21.34
C ILE A 316 -12.94 -28.06 22.32
N ARG A 317 -12.52 -29.28 22.69
CA ARG A 317 -11.46 -29.54 23.67
C ARG A 317 -10.16 -30.05 23.03
N LYS A 318 -10.23 -30.97 22.07
CA LYS A 318 -9.07 -31.47 21.33
C LYS A 318 -9.47 -31.84 19.92
N VAL A 319 -8.79 -31.25 18.94
CA VAL A 319 -8.96 -31.54 17.52
C VAL A 319 -8.05 -32.71 17.12
N ASN A 320 -8.57 -33.61 16.28
CA ASN A 320 -7.78 -34.64 15.63
C ASN A 320 -7.16 -34.08 14.34
N ASN A 321 -5.89 -33.66 14.42
CA ASN A 321 -5.20 -33.04 13.28
C ASN A 321 -4.82 -34.02 12.16
N ALA A 322 -5.05 -35.32 12.33
CA ALA A 322 -4.75 -36.31 11.30
C ALA A 322 -5.75 -36.31 10.14
N ILE A 323 -6.93 -35.70 10.30
CA ILE A 323 -8.03 -35.71 9.31
C ILE A 323 -8.22 -34.30 8.75
N GLY A 324 -7.66 -34.05 7.56
CA GLY A 324 -7.62 -32.74 6.90
C GLY A 324 -8.62 -32.56 5.76
N ASP A 325 -9.64 -33.42 5.67
CA ASP A 325 -10.61 -33.48 4.57
C ASP A 325 -11.37 -32.16 4.30
N LYS A 326 -11.53 -31.35 5.35
CA LYS A 326 -12.23 -30.06 5.29
C LYS A 326 -11.32 -28.86 5.03
N VAL A 327 -9.99 -29.03 4.94
CA VAL A 327 -9.05 -27.93 4.77
C VAL A 327 -9.22 -27.30 3.38
N GLU A 328 -9.49 -26.00 3.35
CA GLU A 328 -9.59 -25.16 2.16
C GLU A 328 -8.26 -24.48 1.83
N ILE A 329 -7.54 -24.01 2.86
CA ILE A 329 -6.26 -23.32 2.72
C ILE A 329 -5.26 -23.89 3.72
N MET A 330 -4.19 -24.50 3.23
CA MET A 330 -3.03 -24.95 3.98
C MET A 330 -1.95 -23.87 3.90
N ILE A 331 -1.55 -23.30 5.04
CA ILE A 331 -0.50 -22.26 5.11
C ILE A 331 0.77 -22.91 5.63
N CYS A 332 1.86 -22.81 4.85
CA CYS A 332 3.14 -23.40 5.21
C CYS A 332 4.32 -22.48 4.88
N ASP A 333 5.46 -22.77 5.48
CA ASP A 333 6.75 -22.23 5.03
C ASP A 333 7.33 -23.08 3.88
N VAL A 334 8.46 -22.62 3.33
CA VAL A 334 9.18 -23.32 2.27
C VAL A 334 9.67 -24.69 2.76
N GLN A 335 10.12 -24.81 4.01
CA GLN A 335 10.68 -26.07 4.54
C GLN A 335 9.64 -27.18 4.68
N SER A 336 8.40 -26.78 4.97
CA SER A 336 7.29 -27.70 5.27
C SER A 336 6.45 -28.02 4.04
N TYR A 337 6.78 -27.49 2.86
CA TYR A 337 5.97 -27.58 1.66
C TYR A 337 5.63 -29.02 1.27
N LEU A 338 6.63 -29.92 1.17
CA LEU A 338 6.39 -31.30 0.74
C LEU A 338 5.48 -32.06 1.72
N ILE A 339 5.57 -31.75 3.02
CA ILE A 339 4.72 -32.37 4.05
C ILE A 339 3.28 -31.85 3.90
N ALA A 340 3.12 -30.54 3.74
CA ALA A 340 1.83 -29.91 3.47
C ALA A 340 1.18 -30.46 2.18
N MET A 341 1.97 -30.61 1.12
CA MET A 341 1.55 -31.17 -0.16
C MET A 341 1.05 -32.61 -0.01
N ARG A 342 1.86 -33.50 0.58
CA ARG A 342 1.49 -34.91 0.78
C ARG A 342 0.26 -35.05 1.68
N TYR A 343 0.13 -34.20 2.70
CA TYR A 343 -1.06 -34.16 3.54
C TYR A 343 -2.32 -33.76 2.75
N MET A 344 -2.25 -32.71 1.93
CA MET A 344 -3.40 -32.26 1.14
C MET A 344 -3.80 -33.26 0.06
N LEU A 345 -2.83 -33.93 -0.57
CA LEU A 345 -3.05 -34.99 -1.56
C LEU A 345 -3.72 -36.25 -0.97
N ALA A 346 -3.54 -36.51 0.33
CA ALA A 346 -4.21 -37.64 0.98
C ALA A 346 -5.75 -37.50 1.01
N PHE A 347 -6.27 -36.27 0.84
CA PHE A 347 -7.70 -35.98 0.92
C PHE A 347 -8.30 -35.34 -0.35
N ASN A 348 -7.48 -34.87 -1.28
CA ASN A 348 -7.93 -34.13 -2.46
C ASN A 348 -7.15 -34.57 -3.71
N PRO A 349 -7.78 -34.61 -4.90
CA PRO A 349 -7.08 -34.86 -6.15
C PRO A 349 -6.15 -33.70 -6.50
N ALA A 350 -5.00 -34.00 -7.12
CA ALA A 350 -3.93 -33.03 -7.39
C ALA A 350 -4.40 -31.85 -8.25
N GLU A 351 -5.27 -32.11 -9.23
CA GLU A 351 -5.81 -31.11 -10.16
C GLU A 351 -6.77 -30.12 -9.49
N LYS A 352 -7.24 -30.41 -8.27
CA LYS A 352 -8.07 -29.51 -7.45
C LYS A 352 -7.26 -28.76 -6.40
N ILE A 353 -5.95 -28.92 -6.37
CA ILE A 353 -5.04 -28.19 -5.49
C ILE A 353 -4.29 -27.14 -6.33
N ILE A 354 -4.10 -25.95 -5.76
CA ILE A 354 -3.21 -24.92 -6.29
C ILE A 354 -2.10 -24.68 -5.27
N THR A 355 -0.86 -24.81 -5.69
CA THR A 355 0.28 -24.28 -4.94
C THR A 355 0.41 -22.79 -5.25
N TYR A 356 0.11 -21.95 -4.28
CA TYR A 356 0.30 -20.51 -4.37
C TYR A 356 1.56 -20.13 -3.59
N TRP A 357 2.66 -19.88 -4.30
CA TRP A 357 3.92 -19.50 -3.70
C TRP A 357 4.07 -17.98 -3.72
N ASP A 358 3.97 -17.35 -2.55
CA ASP A 358 4.15 -15.91 -2.39
C ASP A 358 5.63 -15.58 -2.13
N GLU A 359 6.13 -14.62 -2.90
CA GLU A 359 7.52 -14.16 -2.92
C GLU A 359 8.56 -15.29 -3.13
N PRO A 360 8.45 -16.10 -4.21
CA PRO A 360 9.38 -17.20 -4.47
C PRO A 360 10.81 -16.74 -4.76
N THR A 361 11.02 -15.47 -5.12
CA THR A 361 12.36 -14.92 -5.40
C THR A 361 13.13 -14.51 -4.14
N ILE A 362 12.54 -14.60 -2.96
CA ILE A 362 13.25 -14.29 -1.71
C ILE A 362 14.46 -15.21 -1.59
N THR A 363 15.61 -14.62 -1.26
CA THR A 363 16.92 -15.26 -1.18
C THR A 363 17.54 -15.68 -2.52
N MET A 364 16.87 -15.47 -3.64
CA MET A 364 17.46 -15.67 -4.97
C MET A 364 18.40 -14.53 -5.39
N ASP A 365 18.46 -13.45 -4.60
CA ASP A 365 19.44 -12.37 -4.75
C ASP A 365 20.85 -12.76 -4.29
N TYR A 366 20.99 -13.86 -3.52
CA TYR A 366 22.29 -14.37 -3.08
C TYR A 366 22.81 -15.45 -4.03
N GLU A 367 24.14 -15.55 -4.18
CA GLU A 367 24.77 -16.65 -4.93
C GLU A 367 24.50 -18.03 -4.31
N SER A 368 24.42 -18.10 -2.97
CA SER A 368 24.11 -19.32 -2.22
C SER A 368 23.35 -18.99 -0.94
N HIS A 369 22.33 -19.77 -0.60
CA HIS A 369 21.56 -19.63 0.64
C HIS A 369 21.07 -21.01 1.15
N GLU A 370 20.89 -21.17 2.46
CA GLU A 370 20.44 -22.44 3.08
C GLU A 370 19.09 -22.96 2.53
N LEU A 371 18.26 -22.05 2.01
CA LEU A 371 16.96 -22.40 1.43
C LEU A 371 17.06 -22.90 -0.01
N HIS A 372 18.17 -22.68 -0.72
CA HIS A 372 18.28 -23.03 -2.13
C HIS A 372 18.11 -24.52 -2.37
N ASP A 373 18.76 -25.36 -1.57
CA ASP A 373 18.64 -26.83 -1.67
C ASP A 373 17.20 -27.30 -1.36
N ILE A 374 16.54 -26.64 -0.40
CA ILE A 374 15.16 -26.94 -0.02
C ILE A 374 14.19 -26.54 -1.14
N ILE A 375 14.39 -25.37 -1.74
CA ILE A 375 13.60 -24.88 -2.88
C ILE A 375 13.73 -25.84 -4.06
N HIS A 376 14.95 -26.26 -4.38
CA HIS A 376 15.20 -27.22 -5.45
C HIS A 376 14.53 -28.56 -5.17
N THR A 377 14.66 -29.09 -3.95
CA THR A 377 13.98 -30.33 -3.54
C THR A 377 12.45 -30.21 -3.63
N ASN A 378 11.89 -29.08 -3.16
CA ASN A 378 10.45 -28.81 -3.24
C ASN A 378 9.94 -28.81 -4.68
N TRP A 379 10.68 -28.18 -5.59
CA TRP A 379 10.34 -28.14 -7.00
C TRP A 379 10.46 -29.53 -7.63
N ALA A 380 11.59 -30.20 -7.41
CA ALA A 380 11.89 -31.52 -7.93
C ALA A 380 10.93 -32.61 -7.40
N GLU A 381 10.35 -32.46 -6.21
CA GLU A 381 9.38 -33.42 -5.68
C GLU A 381 7.91 -32.96 -5.79
N ASN A 382 7.65 -31.77 -6.36
CA ASN A 382 6.29 -31.25 -6.50
C ASN A 382 5.41 -32.16 -7.36
N GLN A 383 4.22 -32.50 -6.84
CA GLN A 383 3.19 -33.29 -7.52
C GLN A 383 1.94 -32.46 -7.88
N ILE A 384 1.90 -31.18 -7.54
CA ILE A 384 0.76 -30.29 -7.79
C ILE A 384 0.89 -29.67 -9.20
N PRO A 385 -0.05 -29.94 -10.12
CA PRO A 385 0.00 -29.48 -11.50
C PRO A 385 -0.43 -28.01 -11.69
N ASN A 386 -1.04 -27.38 -10.67
CA ASN A 386 -1.42 -25.97 -10.70
C ASN A 386 -0.52 -25.17 -9.74
N VAL A 387 0.35 -24.33 -10.30
CA VAL A 387 1.30 -23.53 -9.53
C VAL A 387 1.14 -22.06 -9.89
N VAL A 388 1.06 -21.19 -8.88
CA VAL A 388 1.11 -19.73 -9.02
C VAL A 388 2.35 -19.24 -8.31
N LEU A 389 3.28 -18.67 -9.07
CA LEU A 389 4.45 -17.97 -8.54
C LEU A 389 4.11 -16.48 -8.48
N SER A 390 4.05 -15.90 -7.27
CA SER A 390 3.59 -14.53 -7.03
C SER A 390 4.71 -13.65 -6.50
N CYS A 391 5.23 -12.72 -7.30
CA CYS A 391 6.18 -11.70 -6.83
C CYS A 391 6.18 -10.49 -7.77
N ALA A 392 6.51 -9.31 -7.24
CA ALA A 392 6.60 -8.08 -8.01
C ALA A 392 7.80 -8.03 -8.97
N THR A 393 8.83 -8.86 -8.74
CA THR A 393 10.10 -8.86 -9.49
C THR A 393 10.42 -10.21 -10.12
N LEU A 394 9.41 -11.04 -10.42
CA LEU A 394 9.66 -12.28 -11.15
C LEU A 394 10.39 -11.99 -12.47
N PRO A 395 11.41 -12.80 -12.82
CA PRO A 395 12.02 -12.77 -14.13
C PRO A 395 10.99 -12.95 -15.26
N LYS A 396 11.27 -12.36 -16.42
CA LYS A 396 10.47 -12.54 -17.63
C LYS A 396 10.63 -13.96 -18.17
N GLU A 397 9.66 -14.45 -18.94
CA GLU A 397 9.66 -15.82 -19.46
C GLU A 397 10.95 -16.21 -20.19
N HIS A 398 11.50 -15.30 -21.01
CA HIS A 398 12.73 -15.56 -21.76
C HIS A 398 13.98 -15.67 -20.88
N GLU A 399 13.94 -15.19 -19.63
CA GLU A 399 15.05 -15.25 -18.67
C GLU A 399 15.06 -16.56 -17.88
N ILE A 400 13.94 -17.29 -17.81
CA ILE A 400 13.76 -18.53 -17.01
C ILE A 400 13.28 -19.71 -17.85
N MET A 401 13.74 -19.80 -19.10
CA MET A 401 13.32 -20.83 -20.06
C MET A 401 13.55 -22.25 -19.54
N GLU A 402 14.61 -22.49 -18.76
CA GLU A 402 14.92 -23.78 -18.16
C GLU A 402 13.81 -24.22 -17.19
N THR A 403 13.35 -23.32 -16.32
CA THR A 403 12.24 -23.55 -15.41
C THR A 403 10.93 -23.87 -16.14
N LEU A 404 10.65 -23.13 -17.22
CA LEU A 404 9.43 -23.32 -18.01
C LEU A 404 9.46 -24.65 -18.78
N ALA A 405 10.63 -25.03 -19.30
CA ALA A 405 10.82 -26.29 -20.00
C ALA A 405 10.71 -27.49 -19.05
N ASP A 406 11.30 -27.41 -17.86
CA ASP A 406 11.18 -28.42 -16.82
C ASP A 406 9.73 -28.67 -16.41
N PHE A 407 8.97 -27.60 -16.13
CA PHE A 407 7.56 -27.72 -15.77
C PHE A 407 6.73 -28.41 -16.87
N ARG A 408 6.96 -28.05 -18.13
CA ARG A 408 6.31 -28.66 -19.30
C ARG A 408 6.73 -30.12 -19.51
N GLY A 409 7.97 -30.47 -19.18
CA GLY A 409 8.46 -31.85 -19.24
C GLY A 409 7.85 -32.73 -18.15
N ARG A 410 7.52 -32.15 -16.99
CA ARG A 410 6.91 -32.86 -15.86
C ARG A 410 5.41 -33.05 -16.00
N PHE A 411 4.70 -32.04 -16.50
CA PHE A 411 3.25 -32.05 -16.58
C PHE A 411 2.80 -31.98 -18.04
N ASP A 412 2.18 -33.07 -18.51
CA ASP A 412 1.70 -33.16 -19.89
C ASP A 412 0.72 -32.04 -20.24
N ASN A 413 0.92 -31.45 -21.42
CA ASN A 413 0.12 -30.33 -21.96
C ASN A 413 0.06 -29.10 -21.02
N ALA A 414 1.07 -28.88 -20.19
CA ALA A 414 1.09 -27.73 -19.28
C ALA A 414 1.04 -26.38 -20.00
N GLU A 415 0.17 -25.51 -19.53
CA GLU A 415 0.05 -24.13 -19.97
C GLU A 415 0.85 -23.19 -19.06
N ILE A 416 1.57 -22.26 -19.69
CA ILE A 416 2.28 -21.19 -19.00
C ILE A 416 1.52 -19.90 -19.25
N HIS A 417 1.18 -19.19 -18.16
CA HIS A 417 0.47 -17.93 -18.22
C HIS A 417 1.28 -16.86 -17.50
N SER A 418 1.51 -15.71 -18.13
CA SER A 418 2.13 -14.55 -17.49
C SER A 418 1.11 -13.43 -17.30
N ILE A 419 1.00 -12.97 -16.06
CA ILE A 419 0.12 -11.89 -15.66
C ILE A 419 1.00 -10.73 -15.21
N SER A 420 0.88 -9.57 -15.87
CA SER A 420 1.60 -8.35 -15.50
C SER A 420 0.64 -7.18 -15.29
N SER A 421 0.72 -6.50 -14.14
CA SER A 421 0.03 -5.23 -13.89
C SER A 421 1.01 -4.12 -13.50
N TYR A 422 0.66 -2.89 -13.85
CA TYR A 422 1.41 -1.67 -13.55
C TYR A 422 0.52 -0.57 -12.98
N ASP A 423 -0.65 -0.94 -12.43
CA ASP A 423 -1.61 0.03 -11.92
C ASP A 423 -1.01 0.87 -10.78
N CYS A 424 -0.93 2.19 -11.01
CA CYS A 424 -0.48 3.14 -10.00
C CYS A 424 -1.56 4.21 -9.78
N ARG A 425 -1.96 4.37 -8.51
CA ARG A 425 -2.92 5.42 -8.11
C ARG A 425 -2.22 6.72 -7.70
N LYS A 426 -0.90 6.67 -7.49
CA LYS A 426 -0.07 7.77 -7.03
C LYS A 426 1.36 7.64 -7.53
N SER A 427 2.01 8.77 -7.80
CA SER A 427 3.44 8.84 -8.10
C SER A 427 4.26 8.83 -6.81
N ILE A 428 5.41 8.18 -6.84
CA ILE A 428 6.40 8.19 -5.75
C ILE A 428 7.71 8.74 -6.33
N PRO A 429 7.91 10.06 -6.34
CA PRO A 429 9.08 10.68 -6.93
C PRO A 429 10.38 10.14 -6.35
N ILE A 430 11.29 9.75 -7.23
CA ILE A 430 12.68 9.47 -6.90
C ILE A 430 13.45 10.79 -6.81
N ILE A 431 14.22 10.96 -5.76
CA ILE A 431 15.04 12.12 -5.47
C ILE A 431 16.51 11.70 -5.47
N SER A 432 17.30 12.36 -6.31
CA SER A 432 18.76 12.24 -6.39
C SER A 432 19.45 12.69 -5.10
N LYS A 433 20.75 12.38 -4.98
CA LYS A 433 21.58 12.81 -3.83
C LYS A 433 21.63 14.33 -3.63
N ASP A 434 21.38 15.07 -4.71
CA ASP A 434 21.37 16.53 -4.77
C ASP A 434 19.97 17.15 -4.51
N GLY A 435 18.95 16.34 -4.24
CA GLY A 435 17.62 16.83 -3.88
C GLY A 435 16.69 17.15 -5.07
N PHE A 436 17.08 16.79 -6.29
CA PHE A 436 16.27 16.95 -7.51
C PHE A 436 15.52 15.68 -7.87
N CYS A 437 14.36 15.82 -8.52
CA CYS A 437 13.64 14.67 -9.05
C CYS A 437 14.45 13.98 -10.16
N ALA A 438 14.50 12.66 -10.14
CA ALA A 438 15.18 11.87 -11.15
C ALA A 438 14.17 11.31 -12.16
N LEU A 439 14.27 11.76 -13.41
CA LEU A 439 13.51 11.27 -14.55
C LEU A 439 14.45 11.09 -15.74
N PRO A 440 14.12 10.23 -16.73
CA PRO A 440 14.99 9.98 -17.88
C PRO A 440 15.55 11.26 -18.53
N HIS A 441 14.71 12.27 -18.77
CA HIS A 441 15.13 13.53 -19.40
C HIS A 441 16.08 14.41 -18.55
N TYR A 442 16.22 14.13 -17.26
CA TYR A 442 17.20 14.78 -16.37
C TYR A 442 18.47 13.95 -16.18
N LEU A 443 18.47 12.68 -16.54
CA LEU A 443 19.57 11.74 -16.26
C LEU A 443 20.52 11.56 -17.44
N TYR A 444 20.00 11.51 -18.67
CA TYR A 444 20.80 11.14 -19.84
C TYR A 444 21.09 12.35 -20.73
N PRO A 445 22.35 12.82 -20.80
CA PRO A 445 22.74 13.87 -21.74
C PRO A 445 22.69 13.37 -23.20
N GLU A 446 22.98 12.09 -23.44
CA GLU A 446 23.00 11.50 -24.78
C GLU A 446 21.63 10.94 -25.17
N TYR A 447 21.16 11.27 -26.37
CA TYR A 447 19.83 10.85 -26.85
C TYR A 447 19.71 9.32 -26.98
N GLY A 448 20.77 8.65 -27.46
CA GLY A 448 20.78 7.20 -27.60
C GLY A 448 20.57 6.46 -26.27
N GLU A 449 21.19 6.94 -25.19
CA GLU A 449 20.99 6.37 -23.84
C GLU A 449 19.61 6.67 -23.29
N LEU A 450 19.11 7.89 -23.51
CA LEU A 450 17.75 8.29 -23.14
C LEU A 450 16.70 7.35 -23.77
N VAL A 451 16.82 7.05 -25.07
CA VAL A 451 15.89 6.18 -25.79
C VAL A 451 15.98 4.74 -25.27
N ARG A 452 17.19 4.24 -24.97
CA ARG A 452 17.36 2.91 -24.34
C ARG A 452 16.64 2.83 -23.00
N CYS A 453 16.80 3.85 -22.16
CA CYS A 453 16.09 3.96 -20.88
C CYS A 453 14.56 4.01 -21.08
N ALA A 454 14.07 4.80 -22.05
CA ALA A 454 12.64 4.88 -22.35
C ALA A 454 12.05 3.53 -22.79
N ASN A 455 12.77 2.79 -23.66
CA ASN A 455 12.38 1.45 -24.09
C ASN A 455 12.34 0.47 -22.90
N TYR A 456 13.37 0.50 -22.05
CA TYR A 456 13.41 -0.32 -20.84
C TYR A 456 12.22 -0.06 -19.91
N CYS A 457 11.87 1.21 -19.69
CA CYS A 457 10.71 1.60 -18.89
C CYS A 457 9.37 1.25 -19.56
N ALA A 458 9.30 1.26 -20.90
CA ALA A 458 8.11 0.87 -21.66
C ALA A 458 7.82 -0.64 -21.54
N GLU A 459 8.86 -1.47 -21.45
CA GLU A 459 8.73 -2.89 -21.16
C GLU A 459 8.44 -3.15 -19.67
N ASN A 460 9.03 -2.36 -18.77
CA ASN A 460 8.91 -2.50 -17.32
C ASN A 460 8.02 -1.40 -16.73
N LYS A 461 6.76 -1.36 -17.15
CA LYS A 461 5.80 -0.27 -16.82
C LYS A 461 5.56 -0.08 -15.32
N THR A 462 5.90 -1.05 -14.48
CA THR A 462 5.86 -0.91 -13.01
C THR A 462 6.73 0.23 -12.50
N LEU A 463 7.82 0.57 -13.20
CA LEU A 463 8.72 1.68 -12.89
C LEU A 463 8.06 3.05 -13.05
N LEU A 464 7.02 3.17 -13.89
CA LEU A 464 6.29 4.42 -14.10
C LEU A 464 5.65 4.95 -12.82
N ARG A 465 5.41 4.09 -11.81
CA ARG A 465 4.97 4.51 -10.48
C ARG A 465 5.93 5.53 -9.85
N TYR A 466 7.22 5.46 -10.16
CA TYR A 466 8.25 6.32 -9.59
C TYR A 466 8.47 7.64 -10.34
N PHE A 467 7.77 7.82 -11.46
CA PHE A 467 7.89 9.03 -12.26
C PHE A 467 6.97 10.13 -11.70
N ASP A 468 7.55 11.28 -11.38
CA ASP A 468 6.80 12.45 -10.92
C ASP A 468 5.95 13.02 -12.06
N LEU A 469 4.63 13.10 -11.83
CA LEU A 469 3.68 13.56 -12.83
C LEU A 469 3.86 15.05 -13.17
N ASN A 470 4.22 15.89 -12.19
CA ASN A 470 4.36 17.33 -12.41
C ASN A 470 5.58 17.65 -13.28
N GLU A 471 6.69 16.97 -13.04
CA GLU A 471 7.90 17.09 -13.88
C GLU A 471 7.65 16.56 -15.31
N ILE A 472 6.92 15.45 -15.46
CA ILE A 472 6.48 14.96 -16.77
C ILE A 472 5.67 16.00 -17.52
N VAL A 473 4.67 16.59 -16.88
CA VAL A 473 3.82 17.62 -17.50
C VAL A 473 4.68 18.81 -17.95
N THR A 474 5.62 19.25 -17.11
CA THR A 474 6.54 20.36 -17.43
C THR A 474 7.36 20.06 -18.69
N PHE A 475 7.90 18.84 -18.81
CA PHE A 475 8.64 18.40 -19.98
C PHE A 475 7.76 18.35 -21.24
N ILE A 476 6.57 17.76 -21.15
CA ILE A 476 5.62 17.69 -22.27
C ILE A 476 5.30 19.10 -22.78
N PHE A 477 4.96 20.04 -21.90
CA PHE A 477 4.61 21.41 -22.32
C PHE A 477 5.75 22.11 -23.06
N TYR A 478 6.98 21.95 -22.58
CA TYR A 478 8.13 22.53 -23.25
C TYR A 478 8.30 22.03 -24.70
N LEU A 479 8.14 20.71 -24.93
CA LEU A 479 8.24 20.15 -26.27
C LEU A 479 7.17 20.72 -27.22
N HIS A 480 5.94 20.86 -26.73
CA HIS A 480 4.83 21.42 -27.51
C HIS A 480 5.03 22.91 -27.80
N GLU A 481 5.43 23.71 -26.82
CA GLU A 481 5.69 25.15 -26.98
C GLU A 481 6.82 25.45 -27.98
N ARG A 482 7.76 24.51 -28.14
CA ARG A 482 8.88 24.60 -29.09
C ARG A 482 8.62 23.91 -30.42
N CYS A 483 7.42 23.35 -30.64
CA CYS A 483 7.07 22.58 -31.83
C CYS A 483 8.04 21.42 -32.12
N LEU A 484 8.57 20.79 -31.07
CA LEU A 484 9.52 19.67 -31.16
C LEU A 484 8.83 18.30 -31.19
N VAL A 485 7.53 18.29 -31.40
CA VAL A 485 6.67 17.10 -31.37
C VAL A 485 6.12 16.83 -32.77
N PRO A 486 6.25 15.60 -33.31
CA PRO A 486 5.64 15.24 -34.57
C PRO A 486 4.12 15.44 -34.56
N THR A 487 3.51 15.76 -35.71
CA THR A 487 2.09 16.13 -35.81
C THR A 487 1.13 15.08 -35.22
N HIS A 488 1.43 13.79 -35.37
CA HIS A 488 0.60 12.71 -34.83
C HIS A 488 0.68 12.58 -33.30
N TYR A 489 1.72 13.12 -32.69
CA TYR A 489 1.90 13.19 -31.24
C TYR A 489 1.42 14.51 -30.64
N LEU A 490 0.79 15.41 -31.40
CA LEU A 490 0.14 16.59 -30.82
C LEU A 490 -0.96 16.16 -29.84
N MET A 491 -1.16 16.89 -28.74
CA MET A 491 -2.07 16.45 -27.66
C MET A 491 -3.48 16.18 -28.17
N ASP A 492 -3.97 17.04 -29.07
CA ASP A 492 -5.32 16.95 -29.65
C ASP A 492 -5.48 15.80 -30.65
N HIS A 493 -4.38 15.24 -31.14
CA HIS A 493 -4.39 14.05 -32.00
C HIS A 493 -4.15 12.76 -31.23
N TYR A 494 -3.38 12.84 -30.14
CA TYR A 494 -3.02 11.69 -29.31
C TYR A 494 -4.15 11.29 -28.35
N PHE A 495 -4.74 12.26 -27.64
CA PHE A 495 -5.84 12.01 -26.72
C PHE A 495 -7.18 12.18 -27.42
N ALA A 496 -8.02 11.14 -27.37
CA ALA A 496 -9.35 11.18 -27.99
C ALA A 496 -10.29 12.16 -27.28
N ASP A 497 -10.23 12.20 -25.95
CA ASP A 497 -11.06 13.07 -25.12
C ASP A 497 -10.47 13.27 -23.70
N ILE A 498 -11.13 14.09 -22.89
CA ILE A 498 -10.76 14.31 -21.47
C ILE A 498 -10.79 13.00 -20.66
N ALA A 499 -11.67 12.05 -21.01
CA ALA A 499 -11.82 10.80 -20.28
C ALA A 499 -10.62 9.87 -20.46
N SER A 500 -9.92 9.97 -21.60
CA SER A 500 -8.70 9.23 -21.94
C SER A 500 -7.45 9.72 -21.19
N ILE A 501 -7.46 10.97 -20.72
CA ILE A 501 -6.36 11.56 -19.95
C ILE A 501 -6.39 11.01 -18.53
N THR A 502 -5.51 10.05 -18.27
CA THR A 502 -5.26 9.41 -16.98
C THR A 502 -3.77 9.52 -16.61
N MET A 503 -3.42 9.30 -15.34
CA MET A 503 -2.02 9.30 -14.90
C MET A 503 -1.15 8.33 -15.72
N ASN A 504 -1.64 7.11 -15.95
CA ASN A 504 -0.93 6.11 -16.74
C ASN A 504 -0.77 6.54 -18.20
N SER A 505 -1.84 7.05 -18.83
CA SER A 505 -1.77 7.51 -20.23
C SER A 505 -0.78 8.65 -20.44
N LEU A 506 -0.65 9.57 -19.46
CA LEU A 506 0.31 10.68 -19.52
C LEU A 506 1.76 10.20 -19.39
N LYS A 507 2.01 9.21 -18.52
CA LYS A 507 3.33 8.60 -18.34
C LYS A 507 3.76 7.79 -19.57
N ILE A 508 2.82 7.08 -20.21
CA ILE A 508 3.05 6.39 -21.48
C ILE A 508 3.34 7.40 -22.59
N TYR A 509 2.51 8.44 -22.72
CA TYR A 509 2.69 9.50 -23.69
C TYR A 509 4.05 10.20 -23.54
N TYR A 510 4.51 10.42 -22.31
CA TYR A 510 5.85 10.93 -22.03
C TYR A 510 6.99 10.06 -22.58
N LEU A 511 6.89 8.73 -22.43
CA LEU A 511 7.88 7.81 -22.99
C LEU A 511 7.86 7.81 -24.52
N GLU A 512 6.67 7.82 -25.12
CA GLU A 512 6.53 7.88 -26.57
C GLU A 512 7.07 9.18 -27.16
N LEU A 513 6.86 10.31 -26.48
CA LEU A 513 7.48 11.57 -26.89
C LEU A 513 9.00 11.48 -26.87
N ILE A 514 9.60 10.94 -25.80
CA ILE A 514 11.06 10.76 -25.72
C ILE A 514 11.59 9.94 -26.89
N GLN A 515 10.93 8.84 -27.23
CA GLN A 515 11.31 7.94 -28.32
C GLN A 515 11.25 8.59 -29.71
N ASN A 516 10.57 9.74 -29.84
CA ASN A 516 10.28 10.38 -31.13
C ASN A 516 10.76 11.84 -31.23
N ILE A 517 11.59 12.30 -30.28
CA ILE A 517 12.30 13.59 -30.37
C ILE A 517 13.33 13.54 -31.51
N GLN A 518 13.51 14.66 -32.21
CA GLN A 518 14.61 14.78 -33.16
C GLN A 518 15.95 14.85 -32.42
N GLU A 519 16.88 13.95 -32.76
CA GLU A 519 18.16 13.79 -32.05
C GLU A 519 18.98 15.09 -32.00
N ASP A 520 18.97 15.88 -33.08
CA ASP A 520 19.67 17.17 -33.19
C ASP A 520 19.13 18.24 -32.24
N ALA A 521 17.88 18.12 -31.80
CA ALA A 521 17.28 19.04 -30.84
C ALA A 521 17.61 18.69 -29.39
N TRP A 522 18.01 17.45 -29.10
CA TRP A 522 18.10 16.92 -27.72
C TRP A 522 19.06 17.71 -26.83
N ASP A 523 20.26 18.08 -27.31
CA ASP A 523 21.23 18.86 -26.53
C ASP A 523 20.62 20.16 -25.99
N SER A 524 19.84 20.86 -26.83
CA SER A 524 19.19 22.11 -26.47
C SER A 524 18.08 21.90 -25.43
N ILE A 525 17.33 20.79 -25.57
CA ILE A 525 16.26 20.39 -24.64
C ILE A 525 16.88 20.05 -23.28
N TYR A 526 17.92 19.22 -23.27
CA TYR A 526 18.60 18.77 -22.06
C TYR A 526 19.18 19.96 -21.28
N ILE A 527 19.91 20.86 -21.94
CA ILE A 527 20.47 22.07 -21.30
C ILE A 527 19.36 22.93 -20.70
N TYR A 528 18.25 23.10 -21.41
CA TYR A 528 17.10 23.85 -20.90
C TYR A 528 16.50 23.19 -19.65
N MET A 529 16.25 21.87 -19.71
CA MET A 529 15.68 21.09 -18.60
C MET A 529 16.57 21.14 -17.35
N GLN A 530 17.88 21.00 -17.51
CA GLN A 530 18.84 21.13 -16.42
C GLN A 530 18.84 22.53 -15.78
N ARG A 531 18.53 23.58 -16.55
CA ARG A 531 18.47 24.96 -16.04
C ARG A 531 17.19 25.24 -15.25
N ILE A 532 16.07 24.62 -15.62
CA ILE A 532 14.76 24.89 -14.99
C ILE A 532 14.42 23.93 -13.85
N LYS A 533 15.15 22.82 -13.71
CA LYS A 533 14.90 21.85 -12.62
C LYS A 533 15.00 22.54 -11.26
N THR A 534 14.08 22.20 -10.36
CA THR A 534 14.03 22.77 -9.01
C THR A 534 14.21 21.68 -7.95
N PRO A 535 14.89 21.96 -6.82
CA PRO A 535 14.98 20.99 -5.74
C PRO A 535 13.58 20.69 -5.17
N LYS A 536 13.23 19.42 -5.04
CA LYS A 536 11.88 19.01 -4.59
C LYS A 536 11.64 19.29 -3.11
N LEU A 537 12.72 19.35 -2.33
CA LEU A 537 12.70 19.39 -0.87
C LEU A 537 12.99 20.78 -0.27
N SER A 538 13.23 21.78 -1.12
CA SER A 538 13.46 23.14 -0.64
C SER A 538 12.14 23.81 -0.23
N PRO A 539 12.09 24.51 0.92
CA PRO A 539 10.91 25.29 1.26
C PRO A 539 10.69 26.34 0.17
N ALA A 540 9.46 26.42 -0.35
CA ALA A 540 9.08 27.43 -1.33
C ALA A 540 9.17 28.83 -0.71
N ILE A 541 10.36 29.44 -0.74
CA ILE A 541 10.54 30.85 -0.41
C ILE A 541 10.02 31.64 -1.61
N LYS A 542 8.70 31.92 -1.62
CA LYS A 542 8.18 33.02 -2.44
C LYS A 542 8.78 34.31 -1.88
N LYS A 543 9.79 34.86 -2.55
CA LYS A 543 10.29 36.21 -2.28
C LYS A 543 9.14 37.19 -2.52
N ALA A 544 8.49 37.64 -1.45
CA ALA A 544 7.77 38.90 -1.48
C ALA A 544 8.83 40.00 -1.53
N THR A 545 8.87 40.75 -2.62
CA THR A 545 9.62 42.00 -2.74
C THR A 545 9.18 42.95 -1.64
N SER A 546 10.03 43.19 -0.65
CA SER A 546 9.99 44.39 0.18
C SER A 546 11.37 45.01 0.19
N VAL A 547 11.39 46.29 -0.16
CA VAL A 547 12.55 47.16 -0.23
C VAL A 547 12.94 47.57 1.20
N ASP A 548 14.24 47.78 1.41
CA ASP A 548 14.90 48.41 2.56
C ASP A 548 14.91 47.72 3.94
N SER A 549 16.10 47.23 4.32
CA SER A 549 16.86 47.68 5.52
C SER A 549 18.10 46.81 5.74
N ALA A 550 19.25 47.45 5.88
CA ALA A 550 20.57 46.81 5.98
C ALA A 550 20.92 46.32 7.41
N THR A 551 21.75 45.26 7.46
CA THR A 551 22.54 44.66 8.58
C THR A 551 21.89 43.58 9.46
N PRO A 552 22.68 42.63 10.04
CA PRO A 552 23.88 41.95 9.53
C PRO A 552 23.80 40.41 9.61
N ASN A 553 24.53 39.74 8.71
CA ASN A 553 25.02 38.34 8.74
C ASN A 553 24.58 37.43 9.91
N THR A 554 23.48 36.71 9.74
CA THR A 554 23.31 35.36 10.31
C THR A 554 23.57 34.34 9.20
N GLY A 555 24.41 33.36 9.50
CA GLY A 555 24.94 32.40 8.53
C GLY A 555 23.85 31.79 7.66
N SER A 556 24.13 31.72 6.36
CA SER A 556 23.36 30.93 5.39
C SER A 556 23.04 29.55 5.99
N LEU A 557 21.75 29.25 6.18
CA LEU A 557 21.33 27.89 6.49
C LEU A 557 21.95 26.96 5.43
N PRO A 558 22.53 25.81 5.84
CA PRO A 558 23.06 24.84 4.88
C PRO A 558 21.98 24.52 3.85
N SER A 559 22.37 24.45 2.57
CA SER A 559 21.50 23.94 1.50
C SER A 559 20.82 22.65 1.96
N ALA A 560 19.49 22.66 2.00
CA ALA A 560 18.67 21.55 2.45
C ALA A 560 18.75 20.40 1.45
N ASN A 561 19.73 19.52 1.61
CA ASN A 561 19.89 18.32 0.80
C ASN A 561 18.98 17.17 1.28
N GLY A 562 18.11 17.41 2.27
CA GLY A 562 17.06 16.47 2.70
C GLY A 562 17.54 15.31 3.57
N ILE A 563 18.62 15.48 4.34
CA ILE A 563 19.31 14.43 5.12
C ILE A 563 19.30 14.71 6.63
N LEU A 564 19.22 15.97 7.04
CA LEU A 564 19.26 16.40 8.44
C LEU A 564 17.89 16.17 9.10
N LEU A 565 17.47 14.90 9.16
CA LEU A 565 16.10 14.50 9.49
C LEU A 565 15.74 14.71 10.97
N THR A 566 16.71 14.86 11.87
CA THR A 566 16.47 15.22 13.27
C THR A 566 16.45 16.75 13.50
N THR A 567 16.70 17.55 12.47
CA THR A 567 16.76 19.02 12.55
C THR A 567 16.08 19.68 11.34
N ALA A 568 16.82 20.39 10.49
CA ALA A 568 16.29 21.27 9.44
C ALA A 568 15.42 20.54 8.41
N ASP A 569 15.73 19.29 8.08
CA ASP A 569 15.02 18.53 7.04
C ASP A 569 13.87 17.67 7.59
N ALA A 570 13.64 17.67 8.90
CA ALA A 570 12.60 16.83 9.54
C ALA A 570 11.21 17.06 8.93
N HIS A 571 10.87 18.33 8.67
CA HIS A 571 9.58 18.75 8.12
C HIS A 571 9.28 18.15 6.74
N THR A 572 10.32 17.73 6.00
CA THR A 572 10.15 17.10 4.69
C THR A 572 9.59 15.68 4.76
N LEU A 573 9.50 15.10 5.97
CA LEU A 573 8.89 13.80 6.23
C LEU A 573 7.47 13.99 6.72
N THR A 574 6.52 13.79 5.82
CA THR A 574 5.09 13.97 6.06
C THR A 574 4.39 12.63 6.25
N SER A 575 3.28 12.61 7.01
CA SER A 575 2.37 11.47 7.17
C SER A 575 2.91 10.12 7.70
N GLY A 576 4.22 9.86 7.72
CA GLY A 576 4.98 8.78 8.39
C GLY A 576 4.47 7.33 8.29
N PRO A 577 5.24 6.35 8.80
CA PRO A 577 6.65 6.43 9.19
C PRO A 577 7.59 6.44 7.96
N THR A 578 8.88 6.67 8.19
CA THR A 578 9.94 6.68 7.15
C THR A 578 10.89 5.49 7.32
N ILE A 579 11.33 4.86 6.23
CA ILE A 579 12.37 3.80 6.25
C ILE A 579 13.71 4.34 5.74
N PHE A 580 14.81 3.98 6.40
CA PHE A 580 16.18 4.25 5.96
C PHE A 580 16.93 2.93 5.82
N LEU A 581 17.26 2.56 4.59
CA LEU A 581 17.97 1.33 4.28
C LEU A 581 19.49 1.57 4.20
N THR A 582 20.25 0.79 4.96
CA THR A 582 21.72 0.93 5.10
C THR A 582 22.31 -0.39 5.60
N GLU A 583 23.53 -0.72 5.21
CA GLU A 583 24.24 -1.89 5.75
C GLU A 583 24.73 -1.62 7.18
N ASP A 584 25.09 -0.38 7.51
CA ASP A 584 25.52 0.03 8.86
C ASP A 584 24.47 0.90 9.58
N ALA A 585 23.41 0.24 10.05
CA ALA A 585 22.31 0.89 10.76
C ALA A 585 22.76 1.60 12.06
N LYS A 586 23.78 1.08 12.75
CA LYS A 586 24.31 1.69 13.99
C LYS A 586 24.98 3.03 13.70
N LYS A 587 25.77 3.11 12.62
CA LYS A 587 26.42 4.36 12.20
C LYS A 587 25.42 5.45 11.84
N ILE A 588 24.35 5.09 11.13
CA ILE A 588 23.28 6.05 10.80
C ILE A 588 22.51 6.48 12.05
N GLY A 589 22.23 5.55 12.98
CA GLY A 589 21.65 5.90 14.28
C GLY A 589 22.52 6.90 15.05
N ASN A 590 23.81 6.62 15.19
CA ASN A 590 24.75 7.52 15.86
C ASN A 590 24.85 8.89 15.17
N PHE A 591 24.82 8.92 13.83
CA PHE A 591 24.75 10.16 13.07
C PHE A 591 23.53 10.99 13.47
N TYR A 592 22.33 10.39 13.56
CA TYR A 592 21.13 11.13 13.93
C TYR A 592 21.14 11.62 15.38
N ILE A 593 21.70 10.86 16.32
CA ILE A 593 21.92 11.34 17.70
C ILE A 593 22.79 12.60 17.70
N GLN A 594 23.91 12.58 16.97
CA GLN A 594 24.83 13.72 16.89
C GLN A 594 24.17 14.93 16.21
N GLN A 595 23.39 14.69 15.15
CA GLN A 595 22.71 15.74 14.41
C GLN A 595 21.52 16.35 15.16
N SER A 596 20.94 15.70 16.16
CA SER A 596 19.85 16.28 16.98
C SER A 596 20.27 17.54 17.76
N GLN A 597 21.56 17.85 17.82
CA GLN A 597 22.12 19.04 18.50
C GLN A 597 21.62 19.22 19.93
N ILE A 598 21.45 18.11 20.66
CA ILE A 598 21.12 18.12 22.09
C ILE A 598 22.32 18.73 22.84
N PRO A 599 22.13 19.76 23.70
CA PRO A 599 23.21 20.36 24.46
C PRO A 599 23.99 19.32 25.26
N LYS A 600 25.33 19.41 25.25
CA LYS A 600 26.21 18.40 25.87
C LYS A 600 25.86 18.12 27.34
N ALA A 601 25.52 19.16 28.11
CA ALA A 601 25.14 19.01 29.52
C ALA A 601 23.85 18.18 29.69
N LEU A 602 22.82 18.46 28.88
CA LEU A 602 21.57 17.72 28.89
C LEU A 602 21.77 16.27 28.42
N PHE A 603 22.58 16.07 27.37
CA PHE A 603 22.92 14.75 26.86
C PHE A 603 23.63 13.89 27.92
N GLN A 604 24.58 14.47 28.66
CA GLN A 604 25.29 13.79 29.73
C GLN A 604 24.35 13.41 30.88
N ASP A 605 23.47 14.31 31.32
CA ASP A 605 22.46 14.02 32.35
C ASP A 605 21.50 12.89 31.92
N LEU A 606 21.02 12.92 30.67
CA LEU A 606 20.19 11.85 30.11
C LEU A 606 20.91 10.52 30.12
N MET A 607 22.17 10.47 29.65
CA MET A 607 22.95 9.23 29.63
C MET A 607 23.22 8.68 31.02
N ILE A 608 23.46 9.53 32.04
CA ILE A 608 23.60 9.10 33.44
C ILE A 608 22.31 8.43 33.94
N LYS A 609 21.15 9.01 33.63
CA LYS A 609 19.85 8.43 34.00
C LYS A 609 19.59 7.11 33.28
N ILE A 610 19.91 7.03 31.99
CA ILE A 610 19.77 5.79 31.19
C ILE A 610 20.71 4.70 31.74
N ASP A 611 21.96 5.02 32.06
CA ASP A 611 22.94 4.07 32.65
C ASP A 611 22.48 3.55 34.03
N SER A 612 21.87 4.42 34.84
CA SER A 612 21.24 4.02 36.09
C SER A 612 20.12 3.00 35.86
N ASN A 613 19.27 3.20 34.85
CA ASN A 613 18.23 2.23 34.49
C ASN A 613 18.82 0.95 33.90
N GLN A 614 19.90 1.03 33.12
CA GLN A 614 20.57 -0.14 32.53
C GLN A 614 21.01 -1.14 33.59
N LYS A 615 21.57 -0.67 34.71
CA LYS A 615 21.95 -1.51 35.86
C LYS A 615 20.76 -2.19 36.53
N VAL A 616 19.57 -1.60 36.43
CA VAL A 616 18.33 -2.21 36.91
C VAL A 616 17.84 -3.25 35.91
N SER A 617 17.89 -2.94 34.60
CA SER A 617 17.53 -3.85 33.51
C SER A 617 18.40 -5.10 33.48
N GLU A 618 19.71 -4.97 33.70
CA GLU A 618 20.65 -6.11 33.76
C GLU A 618 20.23 -7.09 34.87
N LYS A 619 19.95 -6.58 36.07
CA LYS A 619 19.45 -7.40 37.20
C LYS A 619 18.07 -8.00 36.95
N LEU A 620 17.22 -7.28 36.22
CA LEU A 620 15.90 -7.79 35.83
C LEU A 620 16.05 -8.97 34.87
N ASP A 621 16.95 -8.86 33.89
CA ASP A 621 17.20 -9.91 32.92
C ASP A 621 17.81 -11.16 33.58
N GLU A 622 18.77 -10.98 34.50
CA GLU A 622 19.31 -12.08 35.33
C GLU A 622 18.21 -12.84 36.09
N LEU A 623 17.30 -12.11 36.76
CA LEU A 623 16.20 -12.71 37.53
C LEU A 623 15.13 -13.35 36.64
N GLU A 624 14.86 -12.78 35.46
CA GLU A 624 13.93 -13.34 34.48
C GLU A 624 14.49 -14.65 33.89
N ASN A 625 15.79 -14.70 33.58
CA ASN A 625 16.49 -15.92 33.15
C ASN A 625 16.52 -16.99 34.26
N GLU A 626 16.75 -16.61 35.52
CA GLU A 626 16.67 -17.52 36.68
C GLU A 626 15.25 -18.09 36.85
N LEU A 627 14.23 -17.24 36.71
CA LEU A 627 12.83 -17.64 36.77
C LEU A 627 12.48 -18.63 35.66
N GLU A 628 12.94 -18.38 34.44
CA GLU A 628 12.70 -19.24 33.28
C GLU A 628 13.38 -20.61 33.47
N ALA A 629 14.63 -20.65 33.95
CA ALA A 629 15.32 -21.89 34.29
C ALA A 629 14.58 -22.71 35.37
N LEU A 630 13.98 -22.04 36.37
CA LEU A 630 13.20 -22.68 37.43
C LEU A 630 11.80 -23.13 36.99
N THR A 631 11.30 -22.64 35.87
CA THR A 631 9.96 -22.96 35.33
C THR A 631 9.98 -23.82 34.07
N GLN A 632 11.16 -24.11 33.51
CA GLN A 632 11.28 -25.11 32.45
C GLN A 632 10.84 -26.49 32.95
N PRO A 633 9.93 -27.18 32.24
CA PRO A 633 9.55 -28.53 32.60
C PRO A 633 10.69 -29.50 32.26
N ASP A 634 11.21 -30.21 33.26
CA ASP A 634 12.06 -31.38 33.05
C ASP A 634 11.41 -32.31 32.01
N SER A 635 12.16 -32.63 30.97
CA SER A 635 11.73 -33.37 29.78
C SER A 635 11.31 -34.83 30.03
N GLU A 636 11.21 -35.29 31.29
CA GLU A 636 10.89 -36.69 31.62
C GLU A 636 9.56 -36.92 32.37
N LYS A 637 8.78 -35.91 32.76
CA LYS A 637 7.48 -36.16 33.44
C LYS A 637 6.34 -35.29 32.90
N LYS A 638 5.74 -35.75 31.79
CA LYS A 638 4.42 -35.29 31.33
C LYS A 638 3.32 -35.68 32.34
N THR A 639 3.08 -34.83 33.33
CA THR A 639 1.79 -34.83 34.05
C THR A 639 1.16 -33.45 33.95
N LYS A 640 0.04 -33.38 33.22
CA LYS A 640 -0.80 -32.21 33.10
C LYS A 640 -1.31 -31.79 34.47
N GLN A 641 -0.80 -30.69 35.03
CA GLN A 641 -1.53 -29.91 36.01
C GLN A 641 -1.90 -28.55 35.43
N LYS A 642 -3.18 -28.25 35.60
CA LYS A 642 -3.87 -27.04 35.20
C LYS A 642 -3.27 -25.85 35.95
N GLU A 643 -3.10 -24.74 35.25
CA GLU A 643 -3.09 -23.40 35.83
C GLU A 643 -4.33 -23.24 36.73
N LYS A 644 -4.12 -23.27 38.05
CA LYS A 644 -5.05 -22.75 39.04
C LYS A 644 -4.26 -22.15 40.20
N ASP A 645 -4.62 -20.91 40.49
CA ASP A 645 -4.30 -20.08 41.64
C ASP A 645 -2.81 -19.78 41.92
N ASP A 646 -2.54 -18.49 42.14
CA ASP A 646 -1.26 -17.88 42.54
C ASP A 646 -0.66 -18.53 43.81
N ASP A 647 -1.47 -19.33 44.51
CA ASP A 647 -1.13 -20.03 45.73
C ASP A 647 -0.45 -21.39 45.58
N SER A 648 -0.21 -21.88 44.34
CA SER A 648 0.54 -23.13 44.09
C SER A 648 2.00 -22.94 43.63
N ARG A 649 2.46 -21.70 43.44
CA ARG A 649 3.87 -21.41 43.09
C ARG A 649 4.80 -21.65 44.27
N SER A 650 5.99 -22.22 44.02
CA SER A 650 7.02 -22.43 45.05
C SER A 650 7.37 -21.09 45.74
N PRO A 651 7.72 -21.08 47.04
CA PRO A 651 8.06 -19.87 47.78
C PRO A 651 9.17 -19.05 47.10
N VAL A 652 10.13 -19.75 46.48
CA VAL A 652 11.27 -19.18 45.75
C VAL A 652 10.79 -18.41 44.51
N VAL A 653 9.88 -19.00 43.74
CA VAL A 653 9.31 -18.36 42.54
C VAL A 653 8.55 -17.09 42.91
N ARG A 654 7.76 -17.09 44.00
CA ARG A 654 7.05 -15.88 44.46
C ARG A 654 8.01 -14.79 44.93
N GLU A 655 9.13 -15.16 45.54
CA GLU A 655 10.14 -14.20 45.96
C GLU A 655 10.85 -13.55 44.77
N ILE A 656 11.15 -14.32 43.72
CA ILE A 656 11.70 -13.81 42.46
C ILE A 656 10.70 -12.84 41.80
N TYR A 657 9.41 -13.19 41.72
CA TYR A 657 8.38 -12.27 41.21
C TYR A 657 8.31 -10.96 42.00
N ARG A 658 8.37 -11.01 43.35
CA ARG A 658 8.39 -9.80 44.18
C ARG A 658 9.63 -8.94 43.95
N LYS A 659 10.80 -9.57 43.74
CA LYS A 659 12.05 -8.86 43.42
C LYS A 659 11.98 -8.20 42.05
N ILE A 660 11.44 -8.89 41.04
CA ILE A 660 11.19 -8.35 39.70
C ILE A 660 10.25 -7.12 39.79
N ASP A 661 9.11 -7.23 40.47
CA ASP A 661 8.18 -6.10 40.63
C ASP A 661 8.79 -4.91 41.37
N ALA A 662 9.64 -5.17 42.37
CA ALA A 662 10.35 -4.12 43.10
C ALA A 662 11.38 -3.40 42.21
N LEU A 663 12.10 -4.14 41.37
CA LEU A 663 13.08 -3.57 40.43
C LEU A 663 12.39 -2.81 39.29
N ARG A 664 11.28 -3.31 38.76
CA ARG A 664 10.49 -2.60 37.73
C ARG A 664 10.01 -1.22 38.22
N LYS A 665 9.66 -1.10 39.51
CA LYS A 665 9.29 0.19 40.13
C LYS A 665 10.46 1.16 40.31
N GLN A 666 11.71 0.70 40.24
CA GLN A 666 12.91 1.54 40.36
C GLN A 666 13.32 2.18 39.03
N ILE A 667 12.77 1.72 37.90
CA ILE A 667 13.04 2.28 36.58
C ILE A 667 12.54 3.73 36.54
N ARG A 668 13.45 4.67 36.29
CA ARG A 668 13.11 6.09 36.16
C ARG A 668 12.56 6.36 34.77
N VAL A 669 11.44 7.08 34.69
CA VAL A 669 10.92 7.59 33.41
C VAL A 669 11.83 8.74 32.96
N ILE A 670 12.30 8.67 31.71
CA ILE A 670 13.18 9.67 31.10
C ILE A 670 12.43 10.27 29.91
N SER A 671 12.21 11.58 29.93
CA SER A 671 11.61 12.32 28.82
C SER A 671 12.63 13.27 28.20
N LEU A 672 12.48 13.50 26.90
CA LEU A 672 13.23 14.49 26.14
C LEU A 672 12.34 15.73 25.94
N ASP A 673 12.92 16.93 26.00
CA ASP A 673 12.17 18.15 25.70
C ASP A 673 11.66 18.12 24.26
N THR A 674 10.42 18.58 24.07
CA THR A 674 9.73 18.52 22.79
C THR A 674 10.48 19.24 21.67
N GLU A 675 11.27 20.27 21.97
CA GLU A 675 12.12 20.98 21.00
C GLU A 675 13.20 20.11 20.32
N TYR A 676 13.51 18.93 20.86
CA TYR A 676 14.44 17.95 20.26
C TYR A 676 13.72 16.76 19.63
N ILE A 677 12.42 16.61 19.86
CA ILE A 677 11.60 15.56 19.24
C ILE A 677 11.24 16.04 17.83
N PRO A 678 11.61 15.31 16.76
CA PRO A 678 11.38 15.74 15.39
C PRO A 678 9.93 16.10 15.09
N ASN A 679 9.71 17.20 14.36
CA ASN A 679 8.42 17.66 13.87
C ASN A 679 7.35 18.00 14.92
N THR A 680 7.67 18.03 16.22
CA THR A 680 6.80 18.71 17.18
C THR A 680 6.73 20.21 16.86
N ILE A 681 5.69 20.89 17.31
CA ILE A 681 5.53 22.34 17.08
C ILE A 681 6.79 23.13 17.55
N PRO A 682 7.33 22.91 18.77
CA PRO A 682 8.55 23.60 19.21
C PRO A 682 9.78 23.28 18.34
N HIS A 683 9.92 22.02 17.90
CA HIS A 683 11.02 21.61 17.01
C HIS A 683 10.94 22.30 15.64
N GLN A 684 9.76 22.33 15.03
CA GLN A 684 9.55 23.01 13.74
C GLN A 684 9.84 24.51 13.85
N GLN A 685 9.39 25.17 14.93
CA GLN A 685 9.69 26.58 15.18
C GLN A 685 11.20 26.84 15.31
N LYS A 686 11.93 25.96 16.00
CA LYS A 686 13.38 26.06 16.18
C LYS A 686 14.15 25.94 14.86
N TRP A 687 13.76 25.01 13.99
CA TRP A 687 14.55 24.66 12.81
C TRP A 687 14.09 25.26 11.48
N THR A 688 12.79 25.54 11.34
CA THR A 688 12.20 25.99 10.07
C THR A 688 11.47 27.33 10.20
N GLY A 689 11.12 27.73 11.42
CA GLY A 689 10.36 28.96 11.69
C GLY A 689 8.91 28.94 11.19
N LYS A 690 8.44 27.83 10.62
CA LYS A 690 7.07 27.63 10.12
C LYS A 690 6.56 26.28 10.58
N ASN A 691 5.27 26.22 10.91
CA ASN A 691 4.62 24.97 11.24
C ASN A 691 3.98 24.40 9.97
N ASP A 692 4.35 23.17 9.62
CA ASP A 692 3.65 22.34 8.65
C ASP A 692 2.80 21.31 9.40
N GLU A 693 1.49 21.37 9.22
CA GLU A 693 0.54 20.44 9.83
C GLU A 693 0.66 19.02 9.27
N ASN A 694 1.26 18.86 8.09
CA ASN A 694 1.45 17.55 7.46
C ASN A 694 2.73 16.84 7.92
N ALA A 695 3.63 17.56 8.61
CA ALA A 695 4.89 17.01 9.11
C ALA A 695 4.62 15.91 10.14
N PHE A 696 5.25 14.75 9.96
CA PHE A 696 4.99 13.60 10.78
C PHE A 696 5.75 13.67 12.11
N CYS A 697 5.02 13.67 13.22
CA CYS A 697 5.58 13.65 14.57
C CYS A 697 5.51 12.23 15.15
N PRO A 698 6.59 11.71 15.76
CA PRO A 698 6.53 10.43 16.47
C PRO A 698 5.60 10.52 17.69
N ASN A 699 5.04 9.38 18.08
CA ASN A 699 4.12 9.26 19.22
C ASN A 699 4.60 8.16 20.18
N ILE A 700 5.48 8.52 21.10
CA ILE A 700 6.01 7.60 22.10
C ILE A 700 5.36 7.92 23.45
N SER A 701 4.38 7.12 23.86
CA SER A 701 3.65 7.32 25.11
C SER A 701 4.53 7.11 26.34
N GLU A 702 4.16 7.67 27.49
CA GLU A 702 4.90 7.49 28.75
C GLU A 702 5.05 6.01 29.15
N ASP A 703 4.04 5.20 28.88
CA ASP A 703 4.10 3.76 29.16
C ASP A 703 5.07 3.06 28.20
N THR A 704 5.11 3.48 26.93
CA THR A 704 6.13 2.99 25.99
C THR A 704 7.53 3.41 26.46
N VAL A 705 7.71 4.63 26.97
CA VAL A 705 8.99 5.08 27.52
C VAL A 705 9.43 4.19 28.68
N LYS A 706 8.52 3.78 29.58
CA LYS A 706 8.84 2.83 30.66
C LYS A 706 9.29 1.48 30.11
N ASP A 707 8.57 0.95 29.11
CA ASP A 707 8.94 -0.29 28.44
C ASP A 707 10.37 -0.18 27.86
N ILE A 708 10.65 0.89 27.11
CA ILE A 708 11.96 1.16 26.50
C ILE A 708 13.08 1.20 27.56
N MET A 709 12.84 1.90 28.67
CA MET A 709 13.83 2.06 29.72
C MET A 709 14.10 0.75 30.46
N GLY A 710 13.12 -0.15 30.52
CA GLY A 710 13.24 -1.48 31.13
C GLY A 710 14.01 -2.51 30.30
N LEU A 711 14.13 -2.31 28.99
CA LEU A 711 14.85 -3.25 28.11
C LEU A 711 16.36 -3.28 28.39
N PHE A 712 16.99 -4.45 28.29
CA PHE A 712 18.45 -4.59 28.37
C PHE A 712 19.08 -4.48 26.97
N ILE A 713 19.23 -3.26 26.49
CA ILE A 713 19.77 -2.92 25.16
C ILE A 713 20.77 -1.77 25.24
N ASP A 714 21.49 -1.50 24.14
CA ASP A 714 22.42 -0.37 24.05
C ASP A 714 21.72 0.96 24.36
N ASN A 715 22.35 1.80 25.20
CA ASN A 715 21.81 3.09 25.62
C ASN A 715 21.54 4.02 24.44
N SER A 716 22.30 3.92 23.35
CA SER A 716 22.07 4.67 22.12
C SER A 716 20.73 4.32 21.48
N PHE A 717 20.29 3.05 21.54
CA PHE A 717 19.00 2.62 21.01
C PHE A 717 17.84 3.12 21.86
N LYS A 718 18.01 3.17 23.19
CA LYS A 718 17.01 3.79 24.08
C LYS A 718 16.83 5.28 23.72
N LEU A 719 17.92 6.01 23.52
CA LEU A 719 17.85 7.42 23.13
C LEU A 719 17.25 7.61 21.72
N LEU A 720 17.59 6.76 20.76
CA LEU A 720 17.00 6.80 19.42
C LEU A 720 15.49 6.59 19.48
N LEU A 721 15.02 5.63 20.27
CA LEU A 721 13.59 5.39 20.45
C LEU A 721 12.86 6.59 21.06
N LEU A 722 13.49 7.33 21.98
CA LEU A 722 12.94 8.59 22.50
C LEU A 722 12.81 9.68 21.42
N LEU A 723 13.69 9.68 20.41
CA LEU A 723 13.57 10.54 19.22
C LEU A 723 12.54 10.01 18.21
N GLY A 724 11.92 8.86 18.49
CA GLY A 724 11.05 8.14 17.55
C GLY A 724 11.82 7.41 16.44
N ILE A 725 13.12 7.16 16.62
CA ILE A 725 13.95 6.44 15.65
C ILE A 725 14.16 5.01 16.15
N GLY A 726 13.73 4.03 15.36
CA GLY A 726 13.96 2.62 15.65
C GLY A 726 15.01 1.99 14.75
N VAL A 727 15.78 1.03 15.27
CA VAL A 727 16.90 0.40 14.55
C VAL A 727 16.69 -1.10 14.48
N PHE A 728 16.46 -1.64 13.28
CA PHE A 728 16.39 -3.07 13.04
C PHE A 728 17.77 -3.61 12.63
N ILE A 729 18.39 -4.36 13.52
CA ILE A 729 19.61 -5.12 13.27
C ILE A 729 19.44 -6.58 13.71
N LYS A 730 20.33 -7.46 13.24
CA LYS A 730 20.40 -8.85 13.68
C LYS A 730 20.91 -8.90 15.13
N ASP A 731 20.59 -9.98 15.84
CA ASP A 731 21.12 -10.31 17.18
C ASP A 731 20.83 -9.26 18.27
N VAL A 732 19.60 -8.73 18.30
CA VAL A 732 19.08 -7.90 19.40
C VAL A 732 18.07 -8.70 20.20
N ASP A 733 17.93 -8.34 21.47
CA ASP A 733 16.90 -8.82 22.38
C ASP A 733 15.50 -8.93 21.71
N GLU A 734 14.83 -10.07 21.96
CA GLU A 734 13.53 -10.37 21.34
C GLU A 734 12.44 -9.39 21.79
N LYS A 735 12.48 -8.92 23.04
CA LYS A 735 11.52 -7.96 23.59
C LYS A 735 11.67 -6.60 22.89
N TYR A 736 12.90 -6.19 22.56
CA TYR A 736 13.15 -5.01 21.72
C TYR A 736 12.55 -5.16 20.32
N LEU A 737 12.75 -6.30 19.66
CA LEU A 737 12.19 -6.55 18.33
C LEU A 737 10.65 -6.57 18.35
N GLU A 738 10.03 -7.12 19.39
CA GLU A 738 8.58 -7.09 19.57
C GLU A 738 8.05 -5.67 19.79
N LEU A 739 8.71 -4.89 20.66
CA LEU A 739 8.39 -3.48 20.88
C LEU A 739 8.49 -2.68 19.57
N MET A 740 9.58 -2.87 18.83
CA MET A 740 9.80 -2.24 17.53
C MET A 740 8.70 -2.60 16.53
N LYS A 741 8.31 -3.88 16.46
CA LYS A 741 7.22 -4.34 15.59
C LYS A 741 5.88 -3.69 15.97
N ARG A 742 5.59 -3.56 17.27
CA ARG A 742 4.39 -2.89 17.80
C ARG A 742 4.36 -1.42 17.39
N LEU A 743 5.45 -0.68 17.62
CA LEU A 743 5.54 0.75 17.28
C LEU A 743 5.50 0.99 15.76
N ALA A 744 6.12 0.12 14.97
CA ALA A 744 6.05 0.19 13.52
C ALA A 744 4.63 -0.09 12.98
N ASN A 745 3.91 -1.05 13.56
CA ASN A 745 2.52 -1.37 13.19
C ASN A 745 1.57 -0.21 13.49
N ASN A 746 1.75 0.44 14.64
CA ASN A 746 0.95 1.58 15.06
C ASN A 746 1.32 2.89 14.34
N GLN A 747 2.39 2.90 13.54
CA GLN A 747 2.95 4.10 12.93
C GLN A 747 3.36 5.15 13.99
N ASP A 748 3.96 4.71 15.09
CA ASP A 748 4.41 5.61 16.19
C ASP A 748 5.85 6.12 15.99
N LEU A 749 6.64 5.46 15.13
CA LEU A 749 8.04 5.79 14.86
C LEU A 749 8.20 6.83 13.73
N PHE A 750 9.05 7.82 13.95
CA PHE A 750 9.48 8.81 12.97
C PHE A 750 10.30 8.19 11.83
N ILE A 751 11.35 7.44 12.19
CA ILE A 751 12.25 6.75 11.24
C ILE A 751 12.49 5.33 11.73
N ILE A 752 12.53 4.40 10.79
CA ILE A 752 13.01 3.04 10.98
C ILE A 752 14.30 2.91 10.17
N ILE A 753 15.40 2.50 10.80
CA ILE A 753 16.68 2.24 10.14
C ILE A 753 16.87 0.72 10.07
N ALA A 754 17.10 0.16 8.89
CA ALA A 754 17.23 -1.28 8.72
C ALA A 754 18.17 -1.64 7.57
N SER A 755 18.62 -2.90 7.52
CA SER A 755 19.31 -3.43 6.33
C SER A 755 18.32 -3.76 5.19
N SER A 756 18.84 -4.03 3.99
CA SER A 756 18.01 -4.42 2.84
C SER A 756 17.14 -5.64 3.11
N ASP A 757 17.58 -6.59 3.94
CA ASP A 757 16.85 -7.81 4.30
C ASP A 757 15.49 -7.53 4.98
N PHE A 758 15.27 -6.31 5.47
CA PHE A 758 14.01 -5.89 6.06
C PHE A 758 12.80 -6.10 5.14
N VAL A 759 13.02 -6.06 3.81
CA VAL A 759 11.96 -6.27 2.81
C VAL A 759 11.36 -7.67 2.78
N PHE A 760 12.13 -8.66 3.24
CA PHE A 760 11.72 -10.06 3.25
C PHE A 760 10.80 -10.39 4.43
N GLY A 761 10.79 -9.55 5.46
CA GLY A 761 10.27 -9.93 6.77
C GLY A 761 9.17 -9.06 7.34
N THR A 762 8.70 -8.03 6.61
CA THR A 762 7.68 -7.12 7.14
C THR A 762 6.73 -6.54 6.09
N ASN A 763 5.47 -6.30 6.47
CA ASN A 763 4.44 -5.69 5.60
C ASN A 763 4.12 -4.22 5.97
N TYR A 764 5.07 -3.52 6.60
CA TYR A 764 4.87 -2.14 7.01
C TYR A 764 4.73 -1.20 5.80
N ASN A 765 3.86 -0.21 5.95
CA ASN A 765 3.61 0.81 4.94
C ASN A 765 4.40 2.07 5.30
N PHE A 766 5.29 2.50 4.41
CA PHE A 766 6.09 3.72 4.59
C PHE A 766 5.59 4.85 3.72
N CYS A 767 5.70 6.09 4.20
CA CYS A 767 5.44 7.26 3.38
C CYS A 767 6.71 7.72 2.64
N HIS A 768 7.86 7.64 3.30
CA HIS A 768 9.14 8.04 2.73
C HIS A 768 10.16 6.92 2.88
N GLY A 769 11.13 6.87 1.95
CA GLY A 769 12.24 5.93 2.01
C GLY A 769 13.57 6.56 1.62
N PHE A 770 14.65 6.06 2.23
CA PHE A 770 16.02 6.42 1.92
C PHE A 770 16.82 5.17 1.57
N ILE A 771 17.62 5.25 0.51
CA ILE A 771 18.61 4.23 0.15
C ILE A 771 20.00 4.79 0.45
N GLY A 772 20.67 4.20 1.42
CA GLY A 772 22.03 4.54 1.84
C GLY A 772 23.05 4.34 0.72
N LYS A 773 24.17 5.08 0.80
CA LYS A 773 25.27 4.99 -0.17
C LYS A 773 26.09 3.70 -0.04
N ASP A 774 25.97 3.05 1.10
CA ASP A 774 26.63 1.80 1.46
C ASP A 774 25.90 0.55 0.93
N MET A 775 24.82 0.73 0.18
CA MET A 775 23.99 -0.33 -0.39
C MET A 775 24.49 -0.86 -1.74
N ALA A 776 25.79 -0.76 -2.03
CA ALA A 776 26.37 -1.01 -3.36
C ALA A 776 26.09 -2.43 -3.90
N ASN A 777 25.90 -3.42 -3.00
CA ASN A 777 25.63 -4.81 -3.36
C ASN A 777 24.13 -5.12 -3.56
N MET A 778 23.24 -4.12 -3.41
CA MET A 778 21.80 -4.34 -3.53
C MET A 778 21.41 -4.53 -5.00
N THR A 779 20.79 -5.67 -5.33
CA THR A 779 20.32 -5.96 -6.69
C THR A 779 19.19 -5.01 -7.11
N GLN A 780 18.99 -4.86 -8.41
CA GLN A 780 17.89 -4.07 -8.97
C GLN A 780 16.52 -4.58 -8.49
N ALA A 781 16.32 -5.90 -8.47
CA ALA A 781 15.09 -6.51 -8.00
C ALA A 781 14.84 -6.24 -6.51
N LYS A 782 15.86 -6.41 -5.64
CA LYS A 782 15.76 -6.06 -4.22
C LYS A 782 15.45 -4.58 -4.02
N THR A 783 16.04 -3.70 -4.84
CA THR A 783 15.71 -2.27 -4.87
C THR A 783 14.22 -2.05 -5.17
N ILE A 784 13.69 -2.63 -6.25
CA ILE A 784 12.26 -2.52 -6.62
C ILE A 784 11.35 -3.04 -5.50
N GLN A 785 11.70 -4.15 -4.85
CA GLN A 785 10.96 -4.68 -3.71
C GLN A 785 10.96 -3.71 -2.51
N CYS A 786 12.10 -3.10 -2.20
CA CYS A 786 12.21 -2.03 -1.18
C CYS A 786 11.29 -0.86 -1.51
N LEU A 787 11.37 -0.35 -2.74
CA LEU A 787 10.55 0.78 -3.21
C LEU A 787 9.06 0.45 -3.18
N GLY A 788 8.69 -0.81 -3.46
CA GLY A 788 7.32 -1.31 -3.39
C GLY A 788 6.71 -1.28 -1.99
N ARG A 789 7.47 -1.06 -0.92
CA ARG A 789 7.00 -0.90 0.48
C ARG A 789 6.60 0.55 0.80
N ILE A 790 6.94 1.49 -0.08
CA ILE A 790 6.67 2.93 0.07
C ILE A 790 5.39 3.28 -0.70
N GLY A 791 4.55 4.16 -0.13
CA GLY A 791 3.37 4.69 -0.80
C GLY A 791 2.22 3.69 -1.00
N ARG A 792 2.05 2.73 -0.06
CA ARG A 792 0.93 1.78 -0.01
C ARG A 792 -0.32 2.32 0.69
N SER A 793 -0.18 3.41 1.45
CA SER A 793 -1.24 3.97 2.28
C SER A 793 -2.10 4.99 1.53
N ALA A 794 -2.83 5.83 2.25
CA ALA A 794 -3.79 6.77 1.68
C ALA A 794 -3.17 7.66 0.58
N ILE A 795 -3.79 7.63 -0.60
CA ILE A 795 -3.37 8.36 -1.83
C ILE A 795 -3.30 9.87 -1.61
N GLN A 796 -3.89 10.42 -0.56
CA GLN A 796 -3.80 11.84 -0.23
C GLN A 796 -2.43 12.25 0.36
N ARG A 797 -1.60 11.30 0.81
CA ARG A 797 -0.30 11.55 1.47
C ARG A 797 0.84 11.76 0.48
N THR A 798 1.81 12.61 0.79
CA THR A 798 3.00 12.79 -0.06
C THR A 798 3.99 11.65 0.16
N TYR A 799 4.57 11.14 -0.92
CA TYR A 799 5.53 10.05 -0.89
C TYR A 799 6.81 10.44 -1.61
N THR A 800 7.96 9.98 -1.14
CA THR A 800 9.25 10.18 -1.82
C THR A 800 10.19 9.03 -1.54
N VAL A 801 11.06 8.71 -2.49
CA VAL A 801 12.24 7.87 -2.26
C VAL A 801 13.48 8.68 -2.56
N ARG A 802 14.43 8.70 -1.62
CA ARG A 802 15.66 9.48 -1.73
C ARG A 802 16.86 8.56 -1.81
N PHE A 803 17.66 8.70 -2.86
CA PHE A 803 18.89 7.95 -3.02
C PHE A 803 20.07 8.80 -2.54
N ARG A 804 21.00 8.17 -1.84
CA ARG A 804 22.25 8.80 -1.40
C ARG A 804 23.37 8.66 -2.41
N ASP A 805 23.14 7.87 -3.46
CA ASP A 805 24.01 7.72 -4.62
C ASP A 805 23.14 7.59 -5.88
N ASP A 806 23.50 8.33 -6.94
CA ASP A 806 22.69 8.39 -8.16
C ASP A 806 22.92 7.15 -9.05
N ASP A 807 24.02 6.43 -8.87
CA ASP A 807 24.34 5.21 -9.63
C ASP A 807 23.23 4.16 -9.48
N PHE A 808 22.61 4.05 -8.30
CA PHE A 808 21.45 3.19 -8.07
C PHE A 808 20.23 3.59 -8.92
N ILE A 809 20.06 4.88 -9.21
CA ILE A 809 18.96 5.38 -10.05
C ILE A 809 19.22 4.98 -11.50
N TYR A 810 20.46 5.11 -11.99
CA TYR A 810 20.82 4.64 -13.33
C TYR A 810 20.63 3.12 -13.45
N GLN A 811 21.06 2.34 -12.46
CA GLN A 811 20.83 0.89 -12.43
C GLN A 811 19.35 0.54 -12.44
N LEU A 812 18.49 1.30 -11.75
CA LEU A 812 17.04 1.06 -11.73
C LEU A 812 16.38 1.21 -13.10
N PHE A 813 16.92 2.08 -13.96
CA PHE A 813 16.34 2.41 -15.27
C PHE A 813 17.05 1.77 -16.46
N ASN A 814 17.96 0.83 -16.22
CA ASN A 814 18.65 0.06 -17.25
C ASN A 814 18.49 -1.44 -17.01
N SER A 815 18.67 -2.23 -18.07
CA SER A 815 18.74 -3.68 -17.94
C SER A 815 19.94 -4.07 -17.06
N PRO A 816 19.75 -4.98 -16.08
CA PRO A 816 20.87 -5.47 -15.28
C PRO A 816 21.80 -6.31 -16.16
N GLU A 817 23.11 -6.21 -15.93
CA GLU A 817 24.10 -7.05 -16.63
C GLU A 817 23.91 -8.54 -16.32
N ILE A 818 23.62 -8.84 -15.05
CA ILE A 818 23.35 -10.19 -14.55
C ILE A 818 22.11 -10.12 -13.66
N ASN A 819 21.09 -10.89 -14.01
CA ASN A 819 19.90 -11.08 -13.18
C ASN A 819 20.06 -12.31 -12.30
N MET A 820 20.61 -12.13 -11.08
CA MET A 820 20.84 -13.23 -10.14
C MET A 820 19.56 -13.99 -9.77
N GLU A 821 18.42 -13.30 -9.67
CA GLU A 821 17.14 -13.95 -9.40
C GLU A 821 16.76 -14.91 -10.54
N ALA A 822 16.94 -14.50 -11.80
CA ALA A 822 16.69 -15.35 -12.97
C ALA A 822 17.65 -16.54 -13.06
N VAL A 823 18.95 -16.32 -12.78
CA VAL A 823 19.97 -17.39 -12.77
C VAL A 823 19.64 -18.44 -11.72
N ASN A 824 19.36 -18.01 -10.48
CA ASN A 824 19.01 -18.92 -9.41
C ASN A 824 17.65 -19.59 -9.64
N MET A 825 16.66 -18.88 -10.18
CA MET A 825 15.37 -19.49 -10.51
C MET A 825 15.53 -20.58 -11.56
N SER A 826 16.29 -20.32 -12.64
CA SER A 826 16.58 -21.32 -13.68
C SER A 826 17.27 -22.56 -13.12
N LYS A 827 18.25 -22.36 -12.23
CA LYS A 827 19.02 -23.44 -11.59
C LYS A 827 18.21 -24.24 -10.56
N LEU A 828 17.42 -23.57 -9.73
CA LEU A 828 16.74 -24.21 -8.59
C LEU A 828 15.40 -24.81 -9.01
N PHE A 829 14.71 -24.21 -9.97
CA PHE A 829 13.42 -24.66 -10.49
C PHE A 829 13.61 -25.51 -11.75
N SER A 830 14.59 -26.40 -11.74
CA SER A 830 14.85 -27.40 -12.77
C SER A 830 15.13 -28.74 -12.10
N SER A 831 14.57 -29.84 -12.62
CA SER A 831 14.69 -31.20 -12.05
C SER A 831 15.83 -31.99 -12.67
#